data_AF-A0A1H3FEQ8-F1
#
_entry.id   AF-A0A1H3FEQ8-F1
#
_cell.length_a   1.000
_cell.length_b   1.000
_cell.length_c   1.000
_cell.angle_alpha   90.00
_cell.angle_beta   90.00
_cell.angle_gamma   90.00
#
_symmetry.space_group_name_H-M   'P 1'
#
loop_
_entity.id
_entity.type
_entity.pdbx_description
1 polymer ?
#
loop_
_entity_poly.entity_id
_entity_poly.type
_entity_poly.pdbx_seq_one_letter_code
_entity_poly.pdbx_strand_id
1 'polypeptide(L)'
;MLKTLRFFIYLSIILFSLNVSAENIYVATNGSDSNTGTIESPFKTFSKAISVMSAGDVCIIRGGVYEEELLISKNGTAGNYLTFKAADGETVDIKATKALSGWQVHSGSIYKVNVNMSIDSRFRAVYHNNEFMDLARWPNNTDNNRWTINCTPVTGGDGTHFIANNIPSIDWTGGLVYYLGAHSGASWTRTVTNSSTTRIDFTEVDITKWPFSTHNPTTWRDYPGNNRGQLYLFNKLEALDYAREWFYDQDTQTLYFQTADGSIPANGTVEYAANKFAAQLTGDYIKLEGLNFFGGSIKINNNADNNQIINCKVVHGSEGHDSLTNTSAQVGEAAIEILGDNTLIKGCTIDHSSVSGINIGGWAASNCTVEENYISNIDYVGIHASPIRTSANDMKILKNTIFNAGRDGMYVSGTNCEIAYNDVSVSQKINSDSGIFYTVGNSSLKNNEIHHNWFHDATAPDYSHNPSDPAKAAGIYLDNNSKGYTVHHNVVWNVSWSGYQVNWNNTDLDFYHNTIWNAERAMDSWVNGYTQENNKIYNNFASAGNWFTETSTDFDIQNNLITSTSPFEDANNQNFMPSAGSAVTDAGMIISGFDKPFKGSAPDIGAYERFGTNWTAGVNAIEDTGEGETLSVLDALFTITTTSETCTNENNGKINIVADISQDYIVSFNNVDTNFTNEINFEDLEPGVYQLCISVKNLTESQCFNFEIKQASEISGKTSLANRQLSVNMETGTTPFMVFVNNEMQYQTFDKSFVINVDQGDEVKIKTSKDCEGELVDTINFYEDIIAFPNATNGDFQLLVPVMEGEIIVRIYDVYSRLISSKLYTIQSGRISLSLKNKPSGIYFARVMSEKPVSVKVIKK
;
A
#
# COMPACT_ATOMS: atom_id res chain seq x y z
N MET A 1 -5.41 86.31 -0.45
CA MET A 1 -5.49 85.58 -1.74
C MET A 1 -4.67 84.29 -1.81
N LEU A 2 -3.63 84.06 -0.99
CA LEU A 2 -2.81 82.83 -1.07
C LEU A 2 -3.30 81.61 -0.25
N LYS A 3 -4.22 81.78 0.71
CA LYS A 3 -4.72 80.66 1.55
C LYS A 3 -5.87 79.87 0.91
N THR A 4 -6.67 80.50 0.04
CA THR A 4 -7.80 79.86 -0.67
C THR A 4 -7.35 79.03 -1.88
N LEU A 5 -6.20 79.33 -2.48
CA LEU A 5 -5.67 78.56 -3.61
C LEU A 5 -5.04 77.22 -3.18
N ARG A 6 -4.45 77.14 -1.98
CA ARG A 6 -3.92 75.87 -1.44
C ARG A 6 -5.03 74.88 -1.06
N PHE A 7 -6.16 75.35 -0.55
CA PHE A 7 -7.30 74.49 -0.20
C PHE A 7 -7.96 73.85 -1.44
N PHE A 8 -8.03 74.57 -2.56
CA PHE A 8 -8.50 74.01 -3.83
C PHE A 8 -7.54 72.97 -4.43
N ILE A 9 -6.22 73.12 -4.24
CA ILE A 9 -5.24 72.13 -4.71
C ILE A 9 -5.31 70.84 -3.87
N TYR A 10 -5.50 70.91 -2.54
CA TYR A 10 -5.69 69.71 -1.71
C TYR A 10 -7.06 69.03 -1.92
N LEU A 11 -8.13 69.78 -2.22
CA LEU A 11 -9.44 69.20 -2.54
C LEU A 11 -9.47 68.56 -3.94
N SER A 12 -8.66 69.06 -4.89
CA SER A 12 -8.50 68.46 -6.22
C SER A 12 -7.66 67.18 -6.22
N ILE A 13 -6.75 67.02 -5.25
CA ILE A 13 -5.92 65.80 -5.08
C ILE A 13 -6.69 64.68 -4.36
N ILE A 14 -7.71 65.01 -3.56
CA ILE A 14 -8.56 64.00 -2.88
C ILE A 14 -9.69 63.49 -3.80
N LEU A 15 -10.11 64.26 -4.81
CA LEU A 15 -11.16 63.90 -5.79
C LEU A 15 -10.68 63.04 -6.97
N PHE A 16 -9.40 62.68 -7.05
CA PHE A 16 -8.84 61.74 -8.02
C PHE A 16 -8.30 60.47 -7.36
N SER A 17 -8.97 59.98 -6.32
CA SER A 17 -8.88 58.56 -5.97
C SER A 17 -9.67 57.78 -7.04
N LEU A 18 -9.00 57.49 -8.17
CA LEU A 18 -9.48 56.51 -9.14
C LEU A 18 -9.69 55.21 -8.36
N ASN A 19 -10.95 54.86 -8.12
CA ASN A 19 -11.31 53.52 -7.75
C ASN A 19 -10.98 52.65 -8.97
N VAL A 20 -9.78 52.07 -8.99
CA VAL A 20 -9.45 51.01 -9.93
C VAL A 20 -10.21 49.78 -9.43
N SER A 21 -11.47 49.66 -9.85
CA SER A 21 -12.21 48.41 -9.71
C SER A 21 -11.80 47.50 -10.86
N ALA A 22 -11.52 46.24 -10.57
CA ALA A 22 -11.37 45.19 -11.58
C ALA A 22 -12.56 45.24 -12.56
N GLU A 23 -12.29 45.37 -13.86
CA GLU A 23 -13.31 45.35 -14.89
C GLU A 23 -13.42 43.96 -15.53
N ASN A 24 -14.66 43.55 -15.84
CA ASN A 24 -14.92 42.32 -16.59
C ASN A 24 -14.96 42.63 -18.08
N ILE A 25 -14.03 42.06 -18.84
CA ILE A 25 -13.93 42.18 -20.29
C ILE A 25 -14.30 40.84 -20.92
N TYR A 26 -15.13 40.87 -21.97
CA TYR A 26 -15.67 39.66 -22.59
C TYR A 26 -15.09 39.42 -23.99
N VAL A 27 -14.74 38.15 -24.26
CA VAL A 27 -14.33 37.66 -25.58
C VAL A 27 -15.31 36.58 -26.04
N ALA A 28 -15.74 36.61 -27.30
CA ALA A 28 -16.62 35.60 -27.89
C ALA A 28 -16.31 35.34 -29.37
N THR A 29 -16.50 34.10 -29.83
CA THR A 29 -16.29 33.70 -31.24
C THR A 29 -17.17 34.48 -32.24
N ASN A 30 -18.34 34.94 -31.80
CA ASN A 30 -19.27 35.78 -32.56
C ASN A 30 -19.14 37.29 -32.26
N GLY A 31 -18.10 37.70 -31.50
CA GLY A 31 -17.83 39.09 -31.15
C GLY A 31 -17.23 39.92 -32.30
N SER A 32 -16.87 41.17 -31.97
CA SER A 32 -16.15 42.09 -32.87
C SER A 32 -15.16 42.94 -32.10
N ASP A 33 -13.96 43.16 -32.63
CA ASP A 33 -12.94 44.00 -31.99
C ASP A 33 -13.27 45.50 -32.02
N SER A 34 -14.33 45.88 -32.74
CA SER A 34 -14.94 47.21 -32.69
C SER A 34 -15.90 47.39 -31.50
N ASN A 35 -16.25 46.32 -30.79
CA ASN A 35 -17.17 46.37 -29.67
C ASN A 35 -16.51 47.00 -28.42
N THR A 36 -17.27 47.12 -27.33
CA THR A 36 -16.79 47.71 -26.07
C THR A 36 -16.23 46.69 -25.08
N GLY A 37 -16.32 45.38 -25.37
CA GLY A 37 -15.83 44.33 -24.46
C GLY A 37 -16.78 43.98 -23.32
N THR A 38 -18.06 44.37 -23.42
CA THR A 38 -19.10 44.03 -22.43
C THR A 38 -19.76 42.69 -22.76
N ILE A 39 -20.54 42.12 -21.84
CA ILE A 39 -21.24 40.85 -22.08
C ILE A 39 -22.16 40.87 -23.31
N GLU A 40 -22.82 42.00 -23.57
CA GLU A 40 -23.72 42.22 -24.72
C GLU A 40 -22.96 42.58 -26.01
N SER A 41 -21.70 42.97 -25.90
CA SER A 41 -20.86 43.42 -27.02
C SER A 41 -19.41 42.99 -26.77
N PRO A 42 -19.13 41.67 -26.84
CA PRO A 42 -17.80 41.13 -26.55
C PRO A 42 -16.82 41.42 -27.68
N PHE A 43 -15.53 41.46 -27.35
CA PHE A 43 -14.46 41.45 -28.35
C PHE A 43 -14.40 40.11 -29.08
N LYS A 44 -13.74 40.08 -30.24
CA LYS A 44 -13.56 38.85 -31.02
C LYS A 44 -12.23 38.16 -30.68
N THR A 45 -11.16 38.92 -30.50
CA THR A 45 -9.80 38.40 -30.34
C THR A 45 -9.28 38.54 -28.91
N PHE A 46 -8.38 37.64 -28.53
CA PHE A 46 -7.65 37.76 -27.26
C PHE A 46 -6.77 39.00 -27.26
N SER A 47 -6.09 39.27 -28.38
CA SER A 47 -5.23 40.45 -28.54
C SER A 47 -5.96 41.75 -28.21
N LYS A 48 -7.21 41.90 -28.68
CA LYS A 48 -8.00 43.11 -28.41
C LYS A 48 -8.34 43.26 -26.93
N ALA A 49 -8.79 42.19 -26.27
CA ALA A 49 -9.06 42.22 -24.83
C ALA A 49 -7.81 42.59 -24.03
N ILE A 50 -6.69 41.92 -24.29
CA ILE A 50 -5.40 42.18 -23.62
C ILE A 50 -4.96 43.63 -23.81
N SER A 51 -5.17 44.22 -25.00
CA SER A 51 -4.78 45.61 -25.28
C SER A 51 -5.46 46.64 -24.38
N VAL A 52 -6.68 46.35 -23.87
CA VAL A 52 -7.44 47.27 -23.02
C VAL A 52 -7.37 46.94 -21.53
N MET A 53 -7.03 45.69 -21.18
CA MET A 53 -6.91 45.25 -19.78
C MET A 53 -5.81 46.00 -19.00
N SER A 54 -6.07 46.20 -17.71
CA SER A 54 -5.17 46.71 -16.68
C SER A 54 -5.12 45.74 -15.50
N ALA A 55 -4.08 45.84 -14.65
CA ALA A 55 -3.89 44.94 -13.52
C ALA A 55 -5.16 44.83 -12.65
N GLY A 56 -5.59 43.59 -12.37
CA GLY A 56 -6.83 43.27 -11.66
C GLY A 56 -8.01 42.92 -12.57
N ASP A 57 -7.96 43.25 -13.86
CA ASP A 57 -9.06 42.96 -14.79
C ASP A 57 -9.23 41.45 -15.05
N VAL A 58 -10.47 41.08 -15.37
CA VAL A 58 -10.87 39.70 -15.68
C VAL A 58 -11.38 39.61 -17.11
N CYS A 59 -10.68 38.84 -17.94
CA CYS A 59 -11.14 38.43 -19.26
C CYS A 59 -12.02 37.17 -19.13
N ILE A 60 -13.33 37.34 -19.33
CA ILE A 60 -14.33 36.28 -19.36
C ILE A 60 -14.52 35.82 -20.80
N ILE A 61 -14.09 34.61 -21.11
CA ILE A 61 -14.13 34.02 -22.44
C ILE A 61 -15.40 33.19 -22.59
N ARG A 62 -16.24 33.54 -23.56
CA ARG A 62 -17.47 32.81 -23.88
C ARG A 62 -17.16 31.49 -24.57
N GLY A 63 -18.03 30.50 -24.40
CA GLY A 63 -17.86 29.15 -24.90
C GLY A 63 -17.70 29.09 -26.41
N GLY A 64 -16.84 28.19 -26.86
CA GLY A 64 -16.52 27.99 -28.26
C GLY A 64 -15.08 27.55 -28.49
N VAL A 65 -14.76 27.34 -29.77
CA VAL A 65 -13.42 26.94 -30.24
C VAL A 65 -12.68 28.19 -30.74
N TYR A 66 -11.50 28.42 -30.19
CA TYR A 66 -10.61 29.52 -30.54
C TYR A 66 -9.33 28.95 -31.15
N GLU A 67 -9.09 29.23 -32.43
CA GLU A 67 -7.87 28.82 -33.16
C GLU A 67 -6.78 29.93 -33.15
N GLU A 68 -6.94 30.93 -32.27
CA GLU A 68 -5.99 32.00 -31.98
C GLU A 68 -5.15 31.63 -30.76
N GLU A 69 -3.84 31.87 -30.81
CA GLU A 69 -2.96 31.71 -29.65
C GLU A 69 -3.27 32.76 -28.57
N LEU A 70 -3.37 32.34 -27.31
CA LEU A 70 -3.51 33.24 -26.17
C LEU A 70 -2.14 33.78 -25.73
N LEU A 71 -1.69 34.89 -26.34
CA LEU A 71 -0.44 35.56 -26.01
C LEU A 71 -0.67 36.73 -25.04
N ILE A 72 -0.28 36.57 -23.78
CA ILE A 72 -0.48 37.56 -22.71
C ILE A 72 0.83 38.29 -22.42
N SER A 73 0.89 39.56 -22.88
CA SER A 73 2.08 40.41 -22.80
C SER A 73 1.96 41.59 -21.83
N LYS A 74 1.04 41.49 -20.87
CA LYS A 74 0.82 42.50 -19.83
C LYS A 74 0.98 41.90 -18.44
N ASN A 75 1.27 42.76 -17.48
CA ASN A 75 1.44 42.39 -16.09
C ASN A 75 0.18 42.72 -15.30
N GLY A 76 -0.18 41.82 -14.38
CA GLY A 76 -0.93 42.17 -13.19
C GLY A 76 -0.02 42.83 -12.14
N THR A 77 -0.48 42.83 -10.91
CA THR A 77 0.34 43.18 -9.73
C THR A 77 -0.02 42.26 -8.57
N ALA A 78 0.81 42.24 -7.51
CA ALA A 78 0.51 41.48 -6.30
C ALA A 78 -0.91 41.79 -5.78
N GLY A 79 -1.75 40.76 -5.65
CA GLY A 79 -3.15 40.87 -5.24
C GLY A 79 -4.13 41.30 -6.33
N ASN A 80 -3.66 41.76 -7.50
CA ASN A 80 -4.48 42.18 -8.64
C ASN A 80 -4.00 41.49 -9.92
N TYR A 81 -4.29 40.20 -10.02
CA TYR A 81 -3.93 39.38 -11.17
C TYR A 81 -4.70 39.81 -12.42
N LEU A 82 -4.07 39.69 -13.60
CA LEU A 82 -4.82 39.63 -14.85
C LEU A 82 -5.39 38.21 -14.99
N THR A 83 -6.72 38.08 -14.94
CA THR A 83 -7.36 36.76 -14.97
C THR A 83 -7.98 36.48 -16.32
N PHE A 84 -7.75 35.30 -16.87
CA PHE A 84 -8.39 34.78 -18.08
C PHE A 84 -9.15 33.51 -17.72
N LYS A 85 -10.48 33.58 -17.77
CA LYS A 85 -11.34 32.45 -17.36
C LYS A 85 -12.46 32.18 -18.35
N ALA A 86 -12.92 30.94 -18.38
CA ALA A 86 -14.18 30.60 -19.06
C ALA A 86 -15.36 31.30 -18.37
N ALA A 87 -16.39 31.65 -19.15
CA ALA A 87 -17.67 32.07 -18.62
C ALA A 87 -18.33 30.93 -17.83
N ASP A 88 -19.06 31.28 -16.77
CA ASP A 88 -19.60 30.29 -15.84
C ASP A 88 -20.52 29.29 -16.55
N GLY A 89 -20.22 28.01 -16.45
CA GLY A 89 -20.96 26.91 -17.10
C GLY A 89 -20.70 26.73 -18.60
N GLU A 90 -19.80 27.52 -19.20
CA GLU A 90 -19.43 27.42 -20.61
C GLU A 90 -18.07 26.72 -20.79
N THR A 91 -17.87 26.05 -21.92
CA THR A 91 -16.61 25.38 -22.27
C THR A 91 -15.85 26.18 -23.32
N VAL A 92 -14.58 26.50 -23.02
CA VAL A 92 -13.68 27.26 -23.91
C VAL A 92 -12.53 26.37 -24.34
N ASP A 93 -12.45 26.08 -25.63
CA ASP A 93 -11.38 25.28 -26.23
C ASP A 93 -10.44 26.17 -27.04
N ILE A 94 -9.23 26.38 -26.55
CA ILE A 94 -8.15 27.10 -27.25
C ILE A 94 -7.30 26.06 -27.97
N LYS A 95 -7.44 26.00 -29.29
CA LYS A 95 -6.77 25.01 -30.15
C LYS A 95 -5.56 25.63 -30.83
N ALA A 96 -4.41 24.98 -30.69
CA ALA A 96 -3.22 25.27 -31.51
C ALA A 96 -3.28 24.56 -32.88
N THR A 97 -4.43 23.95 -33.20
CA THR A 97 -4.69 23.21 -34.43
C THR A 97 -5.61 23.98 -35.37
N LYS A 98 -5.65 23.56 -36.64
CA LYS A 98 -6.62 24.04 -37.63
C LYS A 98 -7.26 22.89 -38.38
N ALA A 99 -8.56 23.00 -38.57
CA ALA A 99 -9.35 22.03 -39.31
C ALA A 99 -9.10 22.09 -40.83
N LEU A 100 -9.04 20.91 -41.47
CA LEU A 100 -8.83 20.73 -42.90
C LEU A 100 -10.13 20.37 -43.61
N SER A 101 -10.24 20.75 -44.88
CA SER A 101 -11.39 20.49 -45.74
C SER A 101 -10.97 20.42 -47.20
N GLY A 102 -11.83 19.87 -48.06
CA GLY A 102 -11.55 19.81 -49.49
C GLY A 102 -10.56 18.71 -49.89
N TRP A 103 -10.58 17.59 -49.16
CA TRP A 103 -9.78 16.40 -49.46
C TRP A 103 -10.04 15.88 -50.87
N GLN A 104 -8.98 15.40 -51.51
CA GLN A 104 -9.00 14.80 -52.84
C GLN A 104 -8.40 13.40 -52.79
N VAL A 105 -8.83 12.51 -53.66
CA VAL A 105 -8.21 11.19 -53.80
C VAL A 105 -6.77 11.37 -54.30
N HIS A 106 -5.81 10.72 -53.65
CA HIS A 106 -4.46 10.56 -54.16
C HIS A 106 -4.31 9.21 -54.88
N SER A 107 -4.44 8.10 -54.14
CA SER A 107 -4.37 6.73 -54.65
C SER A 107 -4.94 5.76 -53.62
N GLY A 108 -5.75 4.79 -54.03
CA GLY A 108 -6.37 3.82 -53.11
C GLY A 108 -7.15 4.53 -51.98
N SER A 109 -6.81 4.21 -50.73
CA SER A 109 -7.37 4.80 -49.51
C SER A 109 -6.58 6.02 -48.99
N ILE A 110 -5.65 6.55 -49.79
CA ILE A 110 -4.86 7.73 -49.46
C ILE A 110 -5.51 8.95 -50.10
N TYR A 111 -5.72 9.97 -49.28
CA TYR A 111 -6.29 11.25 -49.66
C TYR A 111 -5.28 12.36 -49.43
N LYS A 112 -5.45 13.48 -50.13
CA LYS A 112 -4.56 14.63 -50.02
C LYS A 112 -5.30 15.97 -49.97
N VAL A 113 -4.64 16.95 -49.37
CA VAL A 113 -5.09 18.34 -49.32
C VAL A 113 -3.88 19.29 -49.31
N ASN A 114 -4.01 20.46 -49.93
CA ASN A 114 -2.98 21.49 -49.84
C ASN A 114 -3.11 22.25 -48.52
N VAL A 115 -2.00 22.36 -47.79
CA VAL A 115 -1.93 23.04 -46.50
C VAL A 115 -0.51 23.56 -46.29
N ASN A 116 -0.37 24.72 -45.65
CA ASN A 116 0.92 25.23 -45.23
C ASN A 116 1.16 24.93 -43.73
N MET A 117 1.95 23.89 -43.45
CA MET A 117 2.38 23.55 -42.09
C MET A 117 3.69 24.26 -41.76
N SER A 118 3.60 25.51 -41.28
CA SER A 118 4.76 26.40 -41.11
C SER A 118 5.59 26.17 -39.84
N ILE A 119 5.09 25.41 -38.87
CA ILE A 119 5.87 25.06 -37.67
C ILE A 119 7.00 24.08 -38.02
N ASP A 120 8.02 24.04 -37.16
CA ASP A 120 9.13 23.09 -37.28
C ASP A 120 8.58 21.66 -37.43
N SER A 121 9.17 20.91 -38.38
CA SER A 121 8.86 19.51 -38.67
C SER A 121 8.65 18.65 -37.42
N ARG A 122 9.47 18.85 -36.37
CA ARG A 122 9.42 18.02 -35.17
C ARG A 122 8.19 18.23 -34.29
N PHE A 123 7.46 19.34 -34.47
CA PHE A 123 6.23 19.66 -33.74
C PHE A 123 4.98 19.46 -34.61
N ARG A 124 5.14 18.97 -35.84
CA ARG A 124 4.00 18.71 -36.71
C ARG A 124 3.27 17.47 -36.22
N ALA A 125 1.97 17.64 -36.00
CA ALA A 125 1.05 16.58 -35.65
C ALA A 125 -0.21 16.70 -36.50
N VAL A 126 -0.84 15.56 -36.78
CA VAL A 126 -2.14 15.47 -37.42
C VAL A 126 -3.06 14.70 -36.49
N TYR A 127 -4.29 15.18 -36.39
CA TYR A 127 -5.34 14.59 -35.59
C TYR A 127 -6.54 14.25 -36.48
N HIS A 128 -7.22 13.14 -36.20
CA HIS A 128 -8.48 12.80 -36.86
C HIS A 128 -9.52 12.48 -35.78
N ASN A 129 -10.57 13.30 -35.68
CA ASN A 129 -11.55 13.28 -34.58
C ASN A 129 -10.89 13.39 -33.20
N ASN A 130 -9.96 14.34 -33.06
CA ASN A 130 -9.13 14.58 -31.87
C ASN A 130 -8.11 13.49 -31.52
N GLU A 131 -8.05 12.38 -32.25
CA GLU A 131 -7.05 11.31 -32.03
C GLU A 131 -5.74 11.61 -32.75
N PHE A 132 -4.59 11.35 -32.12
CA PHE A 132 -3.26 11.50 -32.74
C PHE A 132 -3.02 10.47 -33.85
N MET A 133 -2.52 10.92 -35.00
CA MET A 133 -2.20 10.11 -36.17
C MET A 133 -0.69 9.91 -36.35
N ASP A 134 -0.29 8.72 -36.78
CA ASP A 134 1.12 8.37 -36.95
C ASP A 134 1.70 8.97 -38.23
N LEU A 135 2.93 9.47 -38.17
CA LEU A 135 3.70 9.69 -39.39
C LEU A 135 3.87 8.34 -40.09
N ALA A 136 3.68 8.33 -41.41
CA ALA A 136 3.89 7.16 -42.26
C ALA A 136 5.21 6.45 -41.93
N ARG A 137 5.13 5.19 -41.54
CA ARG A 137 6.24 4.49 -40.87
C ARG A 137 6.34 3.03 -41.27
N TRP A 138 7.48 2.43 -40.95
CA TRP A 138 7.71 1.00 -41.00
C TRP A 138 8.56 0.55 -39.80
N PRO A 139 8.20 -0.54 -39.09
CA PRO A 139 6.93 -1.27 -39.22
C PRO A 139 5.70 -0.44 -38.86
N ASN A 140 4.54 -0.84 -39.37
CA ASN A 140 3.26 -0.16 -39.16
C ASN A 140 2.77 -0.35 -37.71
N ASN A 141 2.07 0.64 -37.18
CA ASN A 141 1.40 0.55 -35.89
C ASN A 141 0.08 -0.24 -36.01
N THR A 142 0.17 -1.57 -35.95
CA THR A 142 -0.98 -2.43 -36.26
C THR A 142 -2.02 -2.54 -35.15
N ASP A 143 -1.64 -2.24 -33.90
CA ASP A 143 -2.52 -2.31 -32.72
C ASP A 143 -3.07 -0.95 -32.28
N ASN A 144 -2.60 0.15 -32.90
CA ASN A 144 -2.95 1.52 -32.56
C ASN A 144 -2.71 1.86 -31.08
N ASN A 145 -1.71 1.23 -30.47
CA ASN A 145 -1.33 1.50 -29.10
C ASN A 145 0.03 2.21 -29.08
N ARG A 146 0.04 3.45 -28.59
CA ARG A 146 1.26 4.28 -28.59
C ARG A 146 2.34 3.79 -27.61
N TRP A 147 2.01 2.85 -26.71
CA TRP A 147 2.97 2.22 -25.80
C TRP A 147 3.69 1.03 -26.44
N THR A 148 3.12 0.45 -27.49
CA THR A 148 3.75 -0.59 -28.30
C THR A 148 4.48 0.08 -29.46
N ILE A 149 5.79 0.27 -29.33
CA ILE A 149 6.57 1.07 -30.30
C ILE A 149 6.61 0.44 -31.71
N ASN A 150 6.27 -0.86 -31.84
CA ASN A 150 6.26 -1.62 -33.10
C ASN A 150 7.55 -1.47 -33.92
N CYS A 151 8.67 -1.92 -33.35
CA CYS A 151 9.99 -1.82 -33.98
C CYS A 151 10.42 -3.12 -34.68
N THR A 152 11.48 -3.01 -35.49
CA THR A 152 12.28 -4.16 -35.94
C THR A 152 13.59 -4.23 -35.14
N PRO A 153 14.08 -5.44 -34.80
CA PRO A 153 15.37 -5.59 -34.13
C PRO A 153 16.56 -5.15 -34.99
N VAL A 154 17.55 -4.53 -34.35
CA VAL A 154 18.85 -4.21 -34.94
C VAL A 154 19.78 -5.42 -34.77
N THR A 155 20.57 -5.72 -35.81
CA THR A 155 21.49 -6.88 -35.84
C THR A 155 22.96 -6.48 -35.86
N GLY A 156 23.26 -5.20 -36.11
CA GLY A 156 24.61 -4.64 -36.08
C GLY A 156 24.59 -3.14 -36.40
N GLY A 157 25.76 -2.53 -36.49
CA GLY A 157 25.90 -1.10 -36.76
C GLY A 157 26.92 -0.43 -35.86
N ASP A 158 27.00 0.90 -35.95
CA ASP A 158 27.84 1.77 -35.13
C ASP A 158 27.20 3.17 -34.99
N GLY A 159 28.00 4.18 -34.65
CA GLY A 159 27.55 5.57 -34.51
C GLY A 159 27.11 6.24 -35.82
N THR A 160 27.22 5.59 -36.97
CA THR A 160 26.89 6.16 -38.29
C THR A 160 25.83 5.36 -39.06
N HIS A 161 25.60 4.11 -38.68
CA HIS A 161 24.66 3.25 -39.41
C HIS A 161 24.08 2.11 -38.55
N PHE A 162 22.92 1.61 -38.96
CA PHE A 162 22.29 0.40 -38.46
C PHE A 162 22.30 -0.70 -39.53
N ILE A 163 22.41 -1.96 -39.08
CA ILE A 163 22.12 -3.15 -39.88
C ILE A 163 20.86 -3.79 -39.31
N ALA A 164 19.82 -3.92 -40.13
CA ALA A 164 18.56 -4.57 -39.79
C ALA A 164 18.07 -5.36 -41.01
N ASN A 165 17.20 -6.34 -40.81
CA ASN A 165 16.70 -7.18 -41.90
C ASN A 165 15.34 -6.68 -42.41
N ASN A 166 15.00 -7.05 -43.65
CA ASN A 166 13.68 -6.83 -44.26
C ASN A 166 13.24 -5.35 -44.33
N ILE A 167 14.18 -4.41 -44.39
CA ILE A 167 13.84 -3.00 -44.61
C ILE A 167 13.17 -2.90 -45.99
N PRO A 168 12.00 -2.25 -46.11
CA PRO A 168 11.33 -2.06 -47.38
C PRO A 168 12.25 -1.36 -48.40
N SER A 169 12.11 -1.72 -49.68
CA SER A 169 12.85 -1.10 -50.78
C SER A 169 12.32 0.30 -51.12
N ILE A 170 12.23 1.16 -50.11
CA ILE A 170 11.92 2.59 -50.17
C ILE A 170 13.25 3.36 -50.08
N ASP A 171 13.39 4.46 -50.80
CA ASP A 171 14.48 5.41 -50.54
C ASP A 171 14.17 6.22 -49.28
N TRP A 172 14.74 5.78 -48.16
CA TRP A 172 14.55 6.43 -46.86
C TRP A 172 15.35 7.71 -46.70
N THR A 173 16.16 8.13 -47.68
CA THR A 173 16.94 9.37 -47.58
C THR A 173 16.04 10.58 -47.30
N GLY A 174 16.41 11.39 -46.32
CA GLY A 174 15.62 12.52 -45.83
C GLY A 174 14.46 12.14 -44.89
N GLY A 175 14.13 10.85 -44.78
CA GLY A 175 13.26 10.32 -43.74
C GLY A 175 13.98 10.25 -42.38
N LEU A 176 13.31 9.66 -41.40
CA LEU A 176 13.78 9.61 -40.01
C LEU A 176 13.89 8.17 -39.52
N VAL A 177 14.84 7.92 -38.62
CA VAL A 177 14.98 6.68 -37.86
C VAL A 177 14.86 6.97 -36.38
N TYR A 178 13.95 6.27 -35.71
CA TYR A 178 13.88 6.18 -34.27
C TYR A 178 14.63 4.93 -33.82
N TYR A 179 15.44 5.03 -32.78
CA TYR A 179 16.14 3.87 -32.20
C TYR A 179 16.04 3.86 -30.68
N LEU A 180 15.63 2.71 -30.14
CA LEU A 180 15.70 2.39 -28.72
C LEU A 180 16.83 1.38 -28.49
N GLY A 181 17.83 1.76 -27.70
CA GLY A 181 19.01 0.92 -27.47
C GLY A 181 18.70 -0.37 -26.73
N ALA A 182 19.56 -1.40 -26.85
CA ALA A 182 19.38 -2.68 -26.14
C ALA A 182 19.23 -2.50 -24.62
N HIS A 183 20.02 -1.59 -24.05
CA HIS A 183 19.90 -1.19 -22.63
C HIS A 183 18.51 -0.66 -22.26
N SER A 184 17.73 -0.20 -23.25
CA SER A 184 16.36 0.30 -23.12
C SER A 184 16.19 1.51 -22.20
N GLY A 185 17.28 2.16 -21.78
CA GLY A 185 17.23 3.33 -20.88
C GLY A 185 16.89 4.66 -21.56
N ALA A 186 17.12 4.77 -22.87
CA ALA A 186 16.79 5.95 -23.67
C ALA A 186 16.70 5.60 -25.16
N SER A 187 15.80 6.30 -25.85
CA SER A 187 15.74 6.34 -27.31
C SER A 187 16.37 7.61 -27.89
N TRP A 188 16.49 7.68 -29.22
CA TRP A 188 16.85 8.90 -29.95
C TRP A 188 16.46 8.80 -31.43
N THR A 189 16.29 9.97 -32.08
CA THR A 189 15.93 10.06 -33.51
C THR A 189 17.05 10.71 -34.35
N ARG A 190 17.26 10.22 -35.57
CA ARG A 190 18.17 10.86 -36.57
C ARG A 190 17.57 10.88 -37.97
N THR A 191 18.08 11.81 -38.78
CA THR A 191 17.82 11.84 -40.23
C THR A 191 18.58 10.73 -40.93
N VAL A 192 17.89 10.03 -41.83
CA VAL A 192 18.49 9.01 -42.71
C VAL A 192 19.20 9.69 -43.87
N THR A 193 20.47 9.34 -44.07
CA THR A 193 21.35 9.92 -45.11
C THR A 193 21.52 9.00 -46.31
N ASN A 194 21.35 7.69 -46.13
CA ASN A 194 21.37 6.68 -47.18
C ASN A 194 20.70 5.39 -46.69
N SER A 195 20.19 4.57 -47.59
CA SER A 195 19.47 3.35 -47.21
C SER A 195 19.58 2.20 -48.23
N SER A 196 19.40 0.99 -47.73
CA SER A 196 19.19 -0.24 -48.51
C SER A 196 18.26 -1.18 -47.72
N THR A 197 17.91 -2.32 -48.30
CA THR A 197 17.04 -3.32 -47.64
C THR A 197 17.65 -3.97 -46.40
N THR A 198 18.93 -3.71 -46.11
CA THR A 198 19.63 -4.26 -44.93
C THR A 198 20.42 -3.23 -44.12
N ARG A 199 20.40 -1.95 -44.49
CA ARG A 199 21.26 -0.93 -43.89
C ARG A 199 20.62 0.45 -43.94
N ILE A 200 20.72 1.18 -42.85
CA ILE A 200 20.30 2.59 -42.72
C ILE A 200 21.50 3.40 -42.24
N ASP A 201 21.97 4.34 -43.05
CA ASP A 201 22.96 5.32 -42.66
C ASP A 201 22.26 6.58 -42.14
N PHE A 202 22.84 7.22 -41.13
CA PHE A 202 22.26 8.39 -40.48
C PHE A 202 23.33 9.41 -40.07
N THR A 203 22.89 10.60 -39.65
CA THR A 203 23.79 11.62 -39.10
C THR A 203 24.49 11.10 -37.85
N GLU A 204 25.83 11.07 -37.88
CA GLU A 204 26.68 10.47 -36.86
C GLU A 204 26.33 10.90 -35.42
N VAL A 205 26.40 9.93 -34.50
CA VAL A 205 26.35 10.16 -33.05
C VAL A 205 27.68 9.79 -32.40
N ASP A 206 28.11 10.58 -31.43
CA ASP A 206 29.34 10.34 -30.69
C ASP A 206 29.15 9.23 -29.64
N ILE A 207 29.39 7.99 -30.04
CA ILE A 207 29.29 6.79 -29.18
C ILE A 207 30.33 6.72 -28.06
N THR A 208 31.18 7.74 -27.90
CA THR A 208 32.09 7.83 -26.74
C THR A 208 31.49 8.64 -25.59
N LYS A 209 30.39 9.35 -25.84
CA LYS A 209 29.71 10.21 -24.85
C LYS A 209 28.34 9.67 -24.50
N TRP A 210 27.97 9.83 -23.24
CA TRP A 210 26.60 9.59 -22.81
C TRP A 210 25.64 10.55 -23.55
N PRO A 211 24.45 10.10 -24.02
CA PRO A 211 23.83 8.79 -23.79
C PRO A 211 24.30 7.70 -24.77
N PHE A 212 24.90 8.08 -25.90
CA PHE A 212 25.25 7.15 -26.97
C PHE A 212 26.31 6.12 -26.57
N SER A 213 27.17 6.39 -25.58
CA SER A 213 28.11 5.41 -25.05
C SER A 213 27.45 4.12 -24.59
N THR A 214 26.19 4.20 -24.15
CA THR A 214 25.40 3.05 -23.70
C THR A 214 24.31 2.67 -24.70
N HIS A 215 23.63 3.68 -25.26
CA HIS A 215 22.45 3.51 -26.10
C HIS A 215 22.80 3.56 -27.60
N ASN A 216 23.61 2.62 -28.07
CA ASN A 216 24.05 2.52 -29.48
C ASN A 216 24.06 1.05 -29.95
N PRO A 217 24.13 0.77 -31.27
CA PRO A 217 23.97 -0.59 -31.81
C PRO A 217 25.21 -1.48 -31.61
N THR A 218 26.36 -0.94 -31.18
CA THR A 218 27.53 -1.76 -30.80
C THR A 218 27.34 -2.43 -29.44
N THR A 219 26.51 -1.84 -28.56
CA THR A 219 26.14 -2.42 -27.27
C THR A 219 25.32 -3.70 -27.49
N TRP A 220 25.77 -4.79 -26.87
CA TRP A 220 25.05 -6.06 -26.88
C TRP A 220 24.51 -6.38 -25.49
N ARG A 221 23.29 -6.92 -25.44
CA ARG A 221 22.63 -7.47 -24.25
C ARG A 221 21.98 -8.80 -24.61
N ASP A 222 21.85 -9.70 -23.63
CA ASP A 222 21.19 -10.99 -23.83
C ASP A 222 19.66 -10.88 -23.69
N TYR A 223 19.06 -10.00 -24.50
CA TYR A 223 17.62 -9.75 -24.55
C TYR A 223 17.09 -10.36 -25.86
N PRO A 224 16.49 -11.56 -25.81
CA PRO A 224 16.08 -12.27 -27.01
C PRO A 224 15.20 -11.40 -27.92
N GLY A 225 15.61 -11.22 -29.17
CA GLY A 225 14.89 -10.39 -30.13
C GLY A 225 15.14 -8.88 -30.00
N ASN A 226 15.96 -8.42 -29.05
CA ASN A 226 16.33 -7.01 -28.88
C ASN A 226 17.81 -6.83 -28.48
N ASN A 227 18.67 -7.77 -28.88
CA ASN A 227 20.05 -7.87 -28.37
C ASN A 227 20.92 -6.63 -28.64
N ARG A 228 20.61 -5.85 -29.68
CA ARG A 228 21.30 -4.61 -30.06
C ARG A 228 20.35 -3.43 -30.18
N GLY A 229 19.21 -3.48 -29.51
CA GLY A 229 18.16 -2.48 -29.65
C GLY A 229 17.28 -2.72 -30.87
N GLN A 230 16.37 -1.78 -31.09
CA GLN A 230 15.29 -1.88 -32.06
C GLN A 230 14.97 -0.51 -32.65
N LEU A 231 14.50 -0.48 -33.88
CA LEU A 231 14.22 0.76 -34.61
C LEU A 231 12.90 0.71 -35.38
N TYR A 232 12.40 1.88 -35.74
CA TYR A 232 11.45 2.05 -36.84
C TYR A 232 11.88 3.24 -37.71
N LEU A 233 11.46 3.20 -38.97
CA LEU A 233 11.70 4.25 -39.96
C LEU A 233 10.39 4.98 -40.23
N PHE A 234 10.44 6.28 -40.45
CA PHE A 234 9.24 7.07 -40.66
C PHE A 234 9.48 8.33 -41.50
N ASN A 235 8.39 9.03 -41.80
CA ASN A 235 8.38 10.29 -42.54
C ASN A 235 8.75 10.15 -44.04
N LYS A 236 8.11 9.19 -44.73
CA LYS A 236 8.19 9.01 -46.19
C LYS A 236 6.80 8.74 -46.78
N LEU A 237 6.47 9.34 -47.92
CA LEU A 237 5.19 9.11 -48.60
C LEU A 237 5.04 7.65 -49.04
N GLU A 238 6.12 7.03 -49.48
CA GLU A 238 6.13 5.63 -49.93
C GLU A 238 5.87 4.63 -48.80
N ALA A 239 6.01 5.08 -47.55
CA ALA A 239 5.66 4.30 -46.35
C ALA A 239 4.23 4.55 -45.87
N LEU A 240 3.46 5.44 -46.53
CA LEU A 240 2.06 5.68 -46.21
C LEU A 240 1.23 4.55 -46.82
N ASP A 241 1.07 3.45 -46.07
CA ASP A 241 0.42 2.24 -46.56
C ASP A 241 -0.58 1.62 -45.57
N TYR A 242 -0.71 2.22 -44.37
CA TYR A 242 -1.59 1.71 -43.32
C TYR A 242 -2.61 2.75 -42.84
N ALA A 243 -3.64 2.23 -42.17
CA ALA A 243 -4.65 3.04 -41.51
C ALA A 243 -4.02 3.99 -40.49
N ARG A 244 -4.53 5.22 -40.40
CA ARG A 244 -4.14 6.26 -39.42
C ARG A 244 -2.76 6.88 -39.63
N GLU A 245 -2.20 6.72 -40.82
CA GLU A 245 -0.92 7.31 -41.17
C GLU A 245 -1.05 8.58 -42.01
N TRP A 246 -0.07 9.49 -41.89
CA TRP A 246 0.03 10.70 -42.69
C TRP A 246 1.46 11.01 -43.13
N PHE A 247 1.58 11.79 -44.20
CA PHE A 247 2.85 12.34 -44.67
C PHE A 247 2.65 13.77 -45.17
N TYR A 248 3.57 14.68 -44.88
CA TYR A 248 3.54 16.04 -45.39
C TYR A 248 4.71 16.34 -46.31
N ASP A 249 4.38 16.65 -47.57
CA ASP A 249 5.34 17.11 -48.57
C ASP A 249 5.52 18.63 -48.44
N GLN A 250 6.68 19.04 -47.94
CA GLN A 250 7.02 20.45 -47.74
C GLN A 250 7.15 21.22 -49.05
N ASP A 251 7.64 20.58 -50.12
CA ASP A 251 7.96 21.25 -51.38
C ASP A 251 6.68 21.58 -52.15
N THR A 252 5.70 20.68 -52.09
CA THR A 252 4.38 20.88 -52.73
C THR A 252 3.32 21.42 -51.77
N GLN A 253 3.63 21.56 -50.48
CA GLN A 253 2.69 21.94 -49.42
C GLN A 253 1.43 21.06 -49.44
N THR A 254 1.64 19.74 -49.50
CA THR A 254 0.57 18.74 -49.62
C THR A 254 0.62 17.78 -48.44
N LEU A 255 -0.48 17.69 -47.69
CA LEU A 255 -0.67 16.65 -46.69
C LEU A 255 -1.37 15.45 -47.32
N TYR A 256 -0.83 14.26 -47.10
CA TYR A 256 -1.38 12.96 -47.46
C TYR A 256 -1.82 12.24 -46.19
N PHE A 257 -2.98 11.60 -46.22
CA PHE A 257 -3.56 10.94 -45.05
C PHE A 257 -4.42 9.74 -45.45
N GLN A 258 -4.35 8.68 -44.65
CA GLN A 258 -5.23 7.52 -44.75
C GLN A 258 -6.02 7.35 -43.44
N THR A 259 -7.34 7.45 -43.53
CA THR A 259 -8.25 7.27 -42.39
C THR A 259 -8.26 5.82 -41.90
N ALA A 260 -8.74 5.62 -40.67
CA ALA A 260 -8.85 4.29 -40.07
C ALA A 260 -9.75 3.34 -40.87
N ASP A 261 -10.82 3.86 -41.49
CA ASP A 261 -11.77 3.09 -42.30
C ASP A 261 -11.44 3.12 -43.81
N GLY A 262 -10.36 3.80 -44.20
CA GLY A 262 -9.91 3.96 -45.58
C GLY A 262 -10.82 4.83 -46.45
N SER A 263 -11.79 5.53 -45.86
CA SER A 263 -12.71 6.44 -46.55
C SER A 263 -12.16 7.88 -46.63
N ILE A 264 -12.72 8.69 -47.54
CA ILE A 264 -12.31 10.09 -47.67
C ILE A 264 -12.62 10.84 -46.36
N PRO A 265 -11.68 11.61 -45.79
CA PRO A 265 -11.96 12.36 -44.58
C PRO A 265 -13.09 13.37 -44.80
N ALA A 266 -14.04 13.42 -43.88
CA ALA A 266 -15.07 14.45 -43.90
C ALA A 266 -14.45 15.84 -43.62
N ASN A 267 -15.09 16.88 -44.14
CA ASN A 267 -14.64 18.24 -43.89
C ASN A 267 -14.65 18.55 -42.39
N GLY A 268 -13.53 19.06 -41.89
CA GLY A 268 -13.36 19.47 -40.51
C GLY A 268 -13.04 18.35 -39.53
N THR A 269 -12.97 17.08 -39.95
CA THR A 269 -12.62 15.97 -39.02
C THR A 269 -11.12 15.79 -38.84
N VAL A 270 -10.31 16.25 -39.79
CA VAL A 270 -8.84 16.22 -39.70
C VAL A 270 -8.34 17.59 -39.32
N GLU A 271 -7.48 17.65 -38.30
CA GLU A 271 -6.83 18.86 -37.84
C GLU A 271 -5.31 18.71 -37.89
N TYR A 272 -4.58 19.79 -38.12
CA TYR A 272 -3.12 19.79 -38.05
C TYR A 272 -2.63 20.81 -37.04
N ALA A 273 -1.49 20.54 -36.39
CA ALA A 273 -0.83 21.49 -35.50
C ALA A 273 -0.37 22.73 -36.31
N ALA A 274 -0.98 23.88 -36.01
CA ALA A 274 -0.73 25.14 -36.70
C ALA A 274 0.20 26.07 -35.90
N ASN A 275 0.20 25.94 -34.58
CA ASN A 275 1.08 26.67 -33.66
C ASN A 275 1.76 25.69 -32.69
N LYS A 276 2.95 26.04 -32.21
CA LYS A 276 3.61 25.28 -31.13
C LYS A 276 2.90 25.50 -29.79
N PHE A 277 2.49 26.75 -29.53
CA PHE A 277 1.88 27.16 -28.28
C PHE A 277 0.40 27.44 -28.48
N ALA A 278 -0.43 26.98 -27.55
CA ALA A 278 -1.82 27.40 -27.43
C ALA A 278 -1.94 28.66 -26.55
N ALA A 279 -1.03 28.81 -25.58
CA ALA A 279 -0.91 30.02 -24.76
C ALA A 279 0.55 30.34 -24.42
N GLN A 280 0.86 31.64 -24.35
CA GLN A 280 2.16 32.14 -23.92
C GLN A 280 1.98 33.31 -22.94
N LEU A 281 2.64 33.22 -21.80
CA LEU A 281 2.70 34.27 -20.78
C LEU A 281 4.10 34.89 -20.82
N THR A 282 4.16 36.21 -21.01
CA THR A 282 5.41 36.98 -20.92
C THR A 282 5.34 38.05 -19.83
N GLY A 283 4.25 38.10 -19.07
CA GLY A 283 4.07 39.05 -17.98
C GLY A 283 3.88 38.37 -16.63
N ASP A 284 3.88 39.18 -15.58
CA ASP A 284 3.77 38.73 -14.19
C ASP A 284 2.33 38.78 -13.69
N TYR A 285 2.02 38.02 -12.63
CA TYR A 285 0.70 38.04 -11.97
C TYR A 285 -0.46 37.80 -12.93
N ILE A 286 -0.34 36.77 -13.77
CA ILE A 286 -1.35 36.31 -14.70
C ILE A 286 -1.98 35.03 -14.15
N LYS A 287 -3.31 34.92 -14.21
CA LYS A 287 -4.06 33.73 -13.83
C LYS A 287 -4.83 33.18 -15.05
N LEU A 288 -4.52 31.96 -15.46
CA LEU A 288 -5.37 31.17 -16.36
C LEU A 288 -6.28 30.27 -15.51
N GLU A 289 -7.58 30.27 -15.79
CA GLU A 289 -8.56 29.53 -14.98
C GLU A 289 -9.65 28.83 -15.80
N GLY A 290 -9.76 27.50 -15.68
CA GLY A 290 -10.87 26.76 -16.27
C GLY A 290 -10.89 26.73 -17.80
N LEU A 291 -9.72 26.78 -18.45
CA LEU A 291 -9.58 26.80 -19.92
C LEU A 291 -9.09 25.43 -20.44
N ASN A 292 -9.61 25.01 -21.59
CA ASN A 292 -9.11 23.83 -22.29
C ASN A 292 -8.14 24.23 -23.40
N PHE A 293 -7.04 23.50 -23.52
CA PHE A 293 -6.01 23.66 -24.54
C PHE A 293 -5.81 22.35 -25.28
N PHE A 294 -5.64 22.43 -26.60
CA PHE A 294 -5.47 21.25 -27.45
C PHE A 294 -4.38 21.45 -28.50
N GLY A 295 -3.50 20.44 -28.63
CA GLY A 295 -2.53 20.32 -29.73
C GLY A 295 -1.32 21.26 -29.66
N GLY A 296 -1.14 22.01 -28.57
CA GLY A 296 0.00 22.90 -28.35
C GLY A 296 0.18 23.28 -26.89
N SER A 297 1.40 23.70 -26.54
CA SER A 297 1.82 23.89 -25.15
C SER A 297 1.28 25.17 -24.53
N ILE A 298 1.22 25.21 -23.20
CA ILE A 298 1.23 26.47 -22.44
C ILE A 298 2.69 26.79 -22.10
N LYS A 299 3.13 28.03 -22.32
CA LYS A 299 4.48 28.47 -21.97
C LYS A 299 4.47 29.71 -21.08
N ILE A 300 5.18 29.63 -19.96
CA ILE A 300 5.58 30.78 -19.14
C ILE A 300 7.03 31.11 -19.47
N ASN A 301 7.27 32.32 -19.96
CA ASN A 301 8.61 32.75 -20.37
C ASN A 301 9.49 33.10 -19.18
N ASN A 302 10.79 33.20 -19.43
CA ASN A 302 11.76 33.62 -18.41
C ASN A 302 11.46 35.05 -17.95
N ASN A 303 11.49 35.29 -16.63
CA ASN A 303 11.08 36.54 -15.96
C ASN A 303 9.58 36.86 -16.10
N ALA A 304 8.73 35.86 -16.32
CA ALA A 304 7.27 35.98 -16.21
C ALA A 304 6.85 35.27 -14.93
N ASP A 305 6.95 35.96 -13.81
CA ASP A 305 6.92 35.38 -12.46
C ASP A 305 5.55 35.56 -11.80
N ASN A 306 5.32 34.83 -10.71
CA ASN A 306 4.09 34.93 -9.91
C ASN A 306 2.82 34.59 -10.71
N ASN A 307 2.91 33.63 -11.62
CA ASN A 307 1.81 33.25 -12.51
C ASN A 307 1.06 32.02 -11.98
N GLN A 308 -0.20 31.86 -12.40
CA GLN A 308 -1.09 30.79 -11.96
C GLN A 308 -1.78 30.11 -13.15
N ILE A 309 -1.77 28.77 -13.15
CA ILE A 309 -2.55 27.94 -14.08
C ILE A 309 -3.45 27.05 -13.22
N ILE A 310 -4.75 27.32 -13.23
CA ILE A 310 -5.70 26.76 -12.28
C ILE A 310 -6.85 26.05 -13.01
N ASN A 311 -7.13 24.80 -12.67
CA ASN A 311 -8.26 24.04 -13.23
C ASN A 311 -8.31 24.01 -14.77
N CYS A 312 -7.15 24.08 -15.43
CA CYS A 312 -7.05 24.04 -16.88
C CYS A 312 -6.89 22.59 -17.36
N LYS A 313 -7.30 22.33 -18.60
CA LYS A 313 -7.07 21.05 -19.28
C LYS A 313 -6.12 21.26 -20.45
N VAL A 314 -5.08 20.45 -20.57
CA VAL A 314 -4.14 20.47 -21.70
C VAL A 314 -4.08 19.07 -22.29
N VAL A 315 -4.48 18.91 -23.55
CA VAL A 315 -4.44 17.64 -24.27
C VAL A 315 -3.55 17.75 -25.50
N HIS A 316 -2.68 16.76 -25.74
CA HIS A 316 -1.72 16.79 -26.84
C HIS A 316 -0.85 18.06 -26.82
N GLY A 317 -0.43 18.46 -25.61
CA GLY A 317 0.24 19.74 -25.40
C GLY A 317 1.63 19.82 -26.06
N SER A 318 2.34 18.69 -26.17
CA SER A 318 3.63 18.65 -26.87
C SER A 318 3.78 17.31 -27.60
N GLU A 319 3.37 17.29 -28.86
CA GLU A 319 3.42 16.11 -29.71
C GLU A 319 4.50 16.22 -30.79
N GLY A 320 4.96 15.07 -31.29
CA GLY A 320 5.94 14.97 -32.37
C GLY A 320 7.12 14.09 -31.99
N HIS A 321 8.33 14.46 -32.41
CA HIS A 321 9.55 13.70 -32.15
C HIS A 321 10.63 14.54 -31.46
N ASP A 322 11.64 13.87 -30.88
CA ASP A 322 12.74 14.56 -30.19
C ASP A 322 13.64 15.36 -31.15
N SER A 323 14.63 16.05 -30.59
CA SER A 323 15.55 16.86 -31.39
C SER A 323 16.51 15.97 -32.17
N LEU A 324 16.63 16.19 -33.48
CA LEU A 324 17.56 15.46 -34.33
C LEU A 324 19.04 15.70 -33.97
N THR A 325 19.31 16.72 -33.14
CA THR A 325 20.64 17.05 -32.60
C THR A 325 20.74 16.82 -31.10
N ASN A 326 19.78 16.12 -30.49
CA ASN A 326 19.79 15.78 -29.07
C ASN A 326 21.07 15.01 -28.71
N THR A 327 21.82 15.48 -27.71
CA THR A 327 23.07 14.87 -27.23
C THR A 327 22.99 14.38 -25.79
N SER A 328 21.85 14.49 -25.13
CA SER A 328 21.65 14.15 -23.72
C SER A 328 20.40 13.32 -23.47
N ALA A 329 19.74 12.86 -24.54
CA ALA A 329 18.44 12.17 -24.50
C ALA A 329 17.39 12.95 -23.68
N GLN A 330 17.49 14.28 -23.66
CA GLN A 330 16.63 15.18 -22.88
C GLN A 330 16.12 16.33 -23.76
N VAL A 331 14.97 16.87 -23.40
CA VAL A 331 14.33 18.00 -24.07
C VAL A 331 13.69 18.93 -23.04
N GLY A 332 13.60 20.22 -23.37
CA GLY A 332 12.96 21.22 -22.51
C GLY A 332 11.47 21.41 -22.80
N GLU A 333 10.97 20.76 -23.86
CA GLU A 333 9.56 20.83 -24.26
C GLU A 333 8.65 20.00 -23.35
N ALA A 334 7.44 20.52 -23.16
CA ALA A 334 6.42 19.90 -22.34
C ALA A 334 5.02 20.41 -22.74
N ALA A 335 3.96 19.76 -22.27
CA ALA A 335 2.61 20.30 -22.39
C ALA A 335 2.46 21.64 -21.64
N ILE A 336 3.16 21.79 -20.51
CA ILE A 336 3.33 23.06 -19.79
C ILE A 336 4.83 23.33 -19.56
N GLU A 337 5.36 24.37 -20.22
CA GLU A 337 6.75 24.83 -20.13
C GLU A 337 6.87 26.03 -19.16
N ILE A 338 7.61 25.90 -18.05
CA ILE A 338 7.75 26.95 -17.03
C ILE A 338 9.21 27.43 -16.92
N LEU A 339 9.38 28.74 -17.11
CA LEU A 339 10.65 29.45 -16.93
C LEU A 339 10.54 30.66 -15.99
N GLY A 340 9.38 30.89 -15.37
CA GLY A 340 9.16 31.98 -14.41
C GLY A 340 9.07 31.48 -12.97
N ASP A 341 9.60 32.26 -12.04
CA ASP A 341 9.60 31.98 -10.61
C ASP A 341 8.19 32.05 -10.00
N ASN A 342 8.00 31.45 -8.83
CA ASN A 342 6.78 31.60 -8.03
C ASN A 342 5.50 31.20 -8.80
N THR A 343 5.60 30.22 -9.70
CA THR A 343 4.46 29.74 -10.49
C THR A 343 3.67 28.70 -9.71
N LEU A 344 2.34 28.81 -9.74
CA LEU A 344 1.39 27.81 -9.21
C LEU A 344 0.68 27.09 -10.36
N ILE A 345 0.75 25.75 -10.36
CA ILE A 345 -0.05 24.89 -11.23
C ILE A 345 -0.93 24.02 -10.35
N LYS A 346 -2.24 24.25 -10.38
CA LYS A 346 -3.19 23.61 -9.47
C LYS A 346 -4.42 23.06 -10.19
N GLY A 347 -4.85 21.86 -9.82
CA GLY A 347 -6.15 21.32 -10.27
C GLY A 347 -6.23 21.02 -11.77
N CYS A 348 -5.08 21.00 -12.48
CA CYS A 348 -5.06 20.86 -13.92
C CYS A 348 -5.13 19.39 -14.36
N THR A 349 -5.69 19.16 -15.54
CA THR A 349 -5.61 17.87 -16.24
C THR A 349 -4.63 18.00 -17.41
N ILE A 350 -3.54 17.24 -17.39
CA ILE A 350 -2.54 17.21 -18.47
C ILE A 350 -2.55 15.80 -19.03
N ASP A 351 -2.90 15.65 -20.30
CA ASP A 351 -3.04 14.34 -20.92
C ASP A 351 -2.43 14.33 -22.32
N HIS A 352 -1.75 13.25 -22.66
CA HIS A 352 -1.04 13.08 -23.93
C HIS A 352 0.07 14.12 -24.19
N SER A 353 1.32 13.67 -24.07
CA SER A 353 2.50 14.41 -24.52
C SER A 353 3.54 13.42 -25.01
N SER A 354 4.12 13.66 -26.19
CA SER A 354 5.24 12.87 -26.70
C SER A 354 6.50 13.02 -25.83
N VAL A 355 6.60 14.13 -25.09
CA VAL A 355 7.71 14.47 -24.19
C VAL A 355 7.15 14.74 -22.79
N SER A 356 7.70 15.66 -22.00
CA SER A 356 7.26 15.88 -20.62
C SER A 356 5.83 16.42 -20.51
N GLY A 357 5.17 16.19 -19.38
CA GLY A 357 3.86 16.79 -19.07
C GLY A 357 4.06 18.23 -18.60
N ILE A 358 4.74 18.40 -17.49
CA ILE A 358 5.15 19.69 -16.94
C ILE A 358 6.68 19.71 -16.84
N ASN A 359 7.31 20.73 -17.42
CA ASN A 359 8.74 20.96 -17.28
C ASN A 359 9.01 22.33 -16.64
N ILE A 360 9.76 22.34 -15.54
CA ILE A 360 10.22 23.56 -14.88
C ILE A 360 11.75 23.67 -15.02
N GLY A 361 12.19 24.66 -15.77
CA GLY A 361 13.61 24.85 -16.07
C GLY A 361 14.36 25.48 -14.90
N GLY A 362 15.13 24.70 -14.15
CA GLY A 362 15.87 25.19 -12.97
C GLY A 362 17.01 26.17 -13.24
N TRP A 363 17.28 26.49 -14.50
CA TRP A 363 18.18 27.59 -14.88
C TRP A 363 17.46 28.96 -14.89
N ALA A 364 16.13 28.97 -14.83
CA ALA A 364 15.30 30.18 -14.93
C ALA A 364 14.29 30.31 -13.78
N ALA A 365 13.74 29.19 -13.31
CA ALA A 365 12.65 29.18 -12.34
C ALA A 365 13.04 28.51 -11.01
N SER A 366 12.37 28.91 -9.94
CA SER A 366 12.47 28.44 -8.57
C SER A 366 11.17 28.75 -7.80
N ASN A 367 11.03 28.18 -6.60
CA ASN A 367 9.92 28.43 -5.69
C ASN A 367 8.52 28.22 -6.32
N CYS A 368 8.40 27.21 -7.20
CA CYS A 368 7.14 26.89 -7.87
C CYS A 368 6.40 25.75 -7.14
N THR A 369 5.07 25.77 -7.24
CA THR A 369 4.19 24.74 -6.65
C THR A 369 3.40 24.04 -7.76
N VAL A 370 3.46 22.71 -7.78
CA VAL A 370 2.68 21.85 -8.67
C VAL A 370 1.82 20.95 -7.80
N GLU A 371 0.52 21.24 -7.71
CA GLU A 371 -0.37 20.55 -6.78
C GLU A 371 -1.71 20.12 -7.34
N GLU A 372 -2.27 19.02 -6.83
CA GLU A 372 -3.65 18.58 -7.14
C GLU A 372 -3.91 18.37 -8.65
N ASN A 373 -2.88 18.00 -9.43
CA ASN A 373 -3.02 17.79 -10.87
C ASN A 373 -3.23 16.32 -11.22
N TYR A 374 -4.03 16.06 -12.26
CA TYR A 374 -4.11 14.77 -12.94
C TYR A 374 -3.20 14.80 -14.17
N ILE A 375 -2.21 13.92 -14.25
CA ILE A 375 -1.25 13.88 -15.35
C ILE A 375 -1.19 12.48 -15.93
N SER A 376 -1.38 12.36 -17.24
CA SER A 376 -1.39 11.04 -17.87
C SER A 376 -0.84 10.99 -19.28
N ASN A 377 -0.38 9.80 -19.63
CA ASN A 377 0.01 9.45 -20.99
C ASN A 377 1.15 10.33 -21.53
N ILE A 378 2.28 10.26 -20.84
CA ILE A 378 3.42 11.14 -21.07
C ILE A 378 4.65 10.36 -21.56
N ASP A 379 5.47 11.01 -22.37
CA ASP A 379 6.74 10.49 -22.91
C ASP A 379 6.58 9.30 -23.86
N TYR A 380 5.75 9.46 -24.89
CA TYR A 380 5.63 8.45 -25.96
C TYR A 380 6.92 8.23 -26.77
N VAL A 381 7.91 9.13 -26.67
CA VAL A 381 9.21 8.96 -27.34
C VAL A 381 10.12 8.03 -26.54
N GLY A 382 9.98 7.96 -25.21
CA GLY A 382 10.82 7.11 -24.37
C GLY A 382 12.24 7.64 -24.20
N ILE A 383 12.34 8.95 -23.90
CA ILE A 383 13.58 9.66 -23.61
C ILE A 383 13.60 10.06 -22.12
N HIS A 384 14.59 10.84 -21.67
CA HIS A 384 14.56 11.43 -20.31
C HIS A 384 13.57 12.61 -20.25
N ALA A 385 12.30 12.28 -20.43
CA ALA A 385 11.13 13.11 -20.17
C ALA A 385 10.27 12.43 -19.10
N SER A 386 9.38 13.19 -18.46
CA SER A 386 8.58 12.69 -17.34
C SER A 386 7.26 13.47 -17.25
N PRO A 387 6.21 12.88 -16.65
CA PRO A 387 4.99 13.61 -16.26
C PRO A 387 5.27 14.95 -15.57
N ILE A 388 6.17 14.95 -14.58
CA ILE A 388 6.73 16.16 -13.97
C ILE A 388 8.25 16.05 -14.03
N ARG A 389 8.90 17.05 -14.63
CA ARG A 389 10.36 17.13 -14.71
C ARG A 389 10.84 18.50 -14.24
N THR A 390 11.72 18.52 -13.25
CA THR A 390 12.32 19.77 -12.79
C THR A 390 13.73 19.59 -12.21
N SER A 391 14.56 20.59 -12.48
CA SER A 391 15.84 20.81 -11.80
C SER A 391 15.85 22.11 -10.99
N ALA A 392 14.69 22.77 -10.85
CA ALA A 392 14.51 24.02 -10.11
C ALA A 392 14.55 23.79 -8.60
N ASN A 393 15.00 24.80 -7.86
CA ASN A 393 15.09 24.76 -6.40
C ASN A 393 13.79 25.22 -5.73
N ASP A 394 13.67 24.88 -4.46
CA ASP A 394 12.57 25.31 -3.57
C ASP A 394 11.19 24.89 -4.11
N MET A 395 11.13 23.71 -4.75
CA MET A 395 9.92 23.21 -5.39
C MET A 395 8.99 22.49 -4.42
N LYS A 396 7.69 22.66 -4.62
CA LYS A 396 6.65 21.87 -3.95
C LYS A 396 5.87 21.05 -4.98
N ILE A 397 5.98 19.74 -4.92
CA ILE A 397 5.29 18.80 -5.81
C ILE A 397 4.35 17.97 -4.95
N LEU A 398 3.08 18.37 -4.87
CA LEU A 398 2.16 17.93 -3.83
C LEU A 398 0.89 17.31 -4.41
N LYS A 399 0.40 16.18 -3.89
CA LYS A 399 -0.98 15.72 -4.16
C LYS A 399 -1.32 15.54 -5.65
N ASN A 400 -0.36 15.19 -6.49
CA ASN A 400 -0.63 14.92 -7.90
C ASN A 400 -1.00 13.45 -8.10
N THR A 401 -1.91 13.17 -9.02
CA THR A 401 -2.18 11.80 -9.50
C THR A 401 -1.60 11.65 -10.90
N ILE A 402 -0.66 10.73 -11.06
CA ILE A 402 0.12 10.52 -12.27
C ILE A 402 -0.03 9.06 -12.71
N PHE A 403 -0.40 8.81 -13.97
CA PHE A 403 -0.47 7.46 -14.50
C PHE A 403 -0.04 7.37 -15.97
N ASN A 404 0.57 6.25 -16.35
CA ASN A 404 1.11 5.99 -17.70
C ASN A 404 2.24 6.94 -18.13
N ALA A 405 3.48 6.48 -17.96
CA ALA A 405 4.68 7.16 -18.48
C ALA A 405 5.58 6.22 -19.29
N GLY A 406 6.19 6.73 -20.36
CA GLY A 406 7.12 5.96 -21.20
C GLY A 406 8.39 5.54 -20.44
N ARG A 407 8.99 6.48 -19.71
CA ARG A 407 10.18 6.26 -18.88
C ARG A 407 9.92 6.44 -17.38
N ASP A 408 10.24 7.59 -16.81
CA ASP A 408 10.15 7.85 -15.37
C ASP A 408 8.72 8.29 -15.01
N GLY A 409 8.26 7.95 -13.81
CA GLY A 409 6.99 8.49 -13.29
C GLY A 409 7.08 9.98 -12.93
N MET A 410 8.20 10.42 -12.37
CA MET A 410 8.53 11.83 -12.12
C MET A 410 10.04 12.03 -11.90
N TYR A 411 10.51 13.25 -12.13
CA TYR A 411 11.90 13.65 -11.96
C TYR A 411 12.03 15.00 -11.23
N VAL A 412 12.67 14.97 -10.05
CA VAL A 412 12.97 16.17 -9.25
C VAL A 412 14.42 16.10 -8.77
N SER A 413 15.26 17.06 -9.22
CA SER A 413 16.69 17.08 -8.89
C SER A 413 17.21 18.43 -8.36
N GLY A 414 16.30 19.36 -8.09
CA GLY A 414 16.61 20.64 -7.44
C GLY A 414 17.07 20.47 -5.98
N THR A 415 17.31 21.58 -5.32
CA THR A 415 17.65 21.66 -3.90
C THR A 415 16.47 22.21 -3.10
N ASN A 416 16.31 21.78 -1.84
CA ASN A 416 15.23 22.19 -0.93
C ASN A 416 13.81 21.91 -1.48
N CYS A 417 13.64 20.78 -2.16
CA CYS A 417 12.35 20.40 -2.74
C CYS A 417 11.56 19.48 -1.79
N GLU A 418 10.24 19.67 -1.78
CA GLU A 418 9.26 18.84 -1.07
C GLU A 418 8.44 18.06 -2.10
N ILE A 419 8.47 16.73 -2.02
CA ILE A 419 7.73 15.82 -2.90
C ILE A 419 6.82 14.97 -2.02
N ALA A 420 5.54 15.34 -1.95
CA ALA A 420 4.65 14.76 -0.97
C ALA A 420 3.24 14.41 -1.46
N TYR A 421 2.67 13.35 -0.91
CA TYR A 421 1.28 12.97 -1.16
C TYR A 421 0.95 12.72 -2.64
N ASN A 422 1.93 12.42 -3.48
CA ASN A 422 1.69 12.10 -4.90
C ASN A 422 1.35 10.62 -5.05
N ASP A 423 0.37 10.33 -5.89
CA ASP A 423 0.05 8.99 -6.39
C ASP A 423 0.65 8.89 -7.80
N VAL A 424 1.62 8.01 -7.99
CA VAL A 424 2.33 7.82 -9.26
C VAL A 424 2.37 6.35 -9.60
N SER A 425 1.80 6.00 -10.76
CA SER A 425 1.69 4.61 -11.17
C SER A 425 1.94 4.36 -12.66
N VAL A 426 2.24 3.10 -12.99
CA VAL A 426 2.34 2.61 -14.37
C VAL A 426 3.33 3.41 -15.24
N SER A 427 4.54 3.64 -14.73
CA SER A 427 5.66 4.16 -15.52
C SER A 427 6.44 3.04 -16.22
N GLN A 428 7.54 3.36 -16.91
CA GLN A 428 8.38 2.42 -17.66
C GLN A 428 7.64 1.63 -18.75
N LYS A 429 6.63 2.23 -19.40
CA LYS A 429 5.87 1.54 -20.46
C LYS A 429 6.68 1.31 -21.73
N ILE A 430 7.77 2.07 -21.93
CA ILE A 430 8.65 2.01 -23.10
C ILE A 430 10.08 1.66 -22.68
N ASN A 431 10.58 2.28 -21.61
CA ASN A 431 11.96 2.15 -21.18
C ASN A 431 12.14 1.17 -20.01
N SER A 432 13.40 0.95 -19.64
CA SER A 432 13.83 0.21 -18.46
C SER A 432 15.00 0.94 -17.81
N ASP A 433 15.39 0.55 -16.60
CA ASP A 433 16.46 1.19 -15.82
C ASP A 433 16.11 2.64 -15.45
N SER A 434 14.98 2.76 -14.77
CA SER A 434 14.46 4.00 -14.20
C SER A 434 13.54 3.70 -13.00
N GLY A 435 13.05 4.75 -12.35
CA GLY A 435 12.15 4.65 -11.20
C GLY A 435 10.82 5.36 -11.44
N ILE A 436 9.82 5.01 -10.62
CA ILE A 436 8.59 5.79 -10.49
C ILE A 436 8.96 7.21 -10.02
N PHE A 437 9.74 7.29 -8.93
CA PHE A 437 10.55 8.47 -8.63
C PHE A 437 11.98 8.25 -9.14
N TYR A 438 12.48 9.15 -9.99
CA TYR A 438 13.83 9.07 -10.53
C TYR A 438 14.58 10.40 -10.38
N THR A 439 15.85 10.35 -10.01
CA THR A 439 16.72 11.53 -9.99
C THR A 439 18.17 11.13 -10.19
N VAL A 440 18.98 12.08 -10.65
CA VAL A 440 20.44 11.91 -10.76
C VAL A 440 21.11 13.00 -9.94
N GLY A 441 22.12 12.62 -9.18
CA GLY A 441 22.79 13.53 -8.27
C GLY A 441 23.99 14.28 -8.84
N ASN A 442 24.62 15.03 -7.95
CA ASN A 442 25.84 15.78 -8.22
C ASN A 442 26.67 15.92 -6.92
N SER A 443 27.68 16.79 -6.90
CA SER A 443 28.55 16.96 -5.73
C SER A 443 27.86 17.61 -4.52
N SER A 444 26.71 18.23 -4.70
CA SER A 444 26.04 19.03 -3.66
C SER A 444 24.93 18.25 -2.97
N LEU A 445 24.82 18.45 -1.65
CA LEU A 445 23.66 18.02 -0.88
C LEU A 445 22.39 18.72 -1.38
N LYS A 446 21.32 17.94 -1.57
CA LYS A 446 20.06 18.43 -2.12
C LYS A 446 19.08 18.93 -1.06
N ASN A 447 19.12 18.37 0.15
CA ASN A 447 18.17 18.68 1.20
C ASN A 447 16.71 18.53 0.70
N ASN A 448 16.43 17.44 -0.02
CA ASN A 448 15.10 17.15 -0.55
C ASN A 448 14.38 16.17 0.37
N GLU A 449 13.08 16.40 0.57
CA GLU A 449 12.19 15.54 1.36
C GLU A 449 11.20 14.86 0.42
N ILE A 450 11.17 13.53 0.43
CA ILE A 450 10.26 12.70 -0.37
C ILE A 450 9.41 11.91 0.61
N HIS A 451 8.13 12.25 0.74
CA HIS A 451 7.30 11.63 1.78
C HIS A 451 5.83 11.42 1.48
N HIS A 452 5.23 10.42 2.12
CA HIS A 452 3.79 10.15 2.01
C HIS A 452 3.31 9.97 0.56
N ASN A 453 4.17 9.50 -0.33
CA ASN A 453 3.80 9.21 -1.71
C ASN A 453 3.40 7.75 -1.87
N TRP A 454 2.52 7.49 -2.82
CA TRP A 454 2.21 6.16 -3.34
C TRP A 454 2.90 5.98 -4.68
N PHE A 455 3.83 5.02 -4.75
CA PHE A 455 4.59 4.71 -5.96
C PHE A 455 4.36 3.25 -6.34
N HIS A 456 3.59 2.99 -7.40
CA HIS A 456 3.14 1.62 -7.64
C HIS A 456 2.89 1.16 -9.07
N ASP A 457 2.70 -0.16 -9.20
CA ASP A 457 2.27 -0.84 -10.42
C ASP A 457 3.15 -0.50 -11.65
N ALA A 458 4.48 -0.53 -11.47
CA ALA A 458 5.45 -0.25 -12.52
C ALA A 458 6.23 -1.51 -12.91
N THR A 459 6.25 -1.78 -14.21
CA THR A 459 7.05 -2.85 -14.81
C THR A 459 7.62 -2.41 -16.14
N ALA A 460 8.89 -2.75 -16.40
CA ALA A 460 9.50 -2.50 -17.70
C ALA A 460 9.02 -3.52 -18.75
N PRO A 461 9.09 -3.22 -20.06
CA PRO A 461 8.53 -4.08 -21.10
C PRO A 461 9.39 -5.32 -21.34
N ASP A 462 8.78 -6.43 -21.77
CA ASP A 462 9.46 -7.72 -21.96
C ASP A 462 10.69 -7.67 -22.88
N TYR A 463 10.71 -6.79 -23.88
CA TYR A 463 11.87 -6.64 -24.78
C TYR A 463 13.10 -6.02 -24.12
N SER A 464 12.96 -5.45 -22.93
CA SER A 464 14.00 -4.64 -22.28
C SER A 464 14.92 -5.44 -21.35
N HIS A 465 14.62 -6.72 -21.12
CA HIS A 465 15.34 -7.59 -20.20
C HIS A 465 15.33 -9.04 -20.67
N ASN A 466 16.16 -9.88 -20.06
CA ASN A 466 16.05 -11.32 -20.25
C ASN A 466 14.84 -11.82 -19.45
N PRO A 467 14.03 -12.78 -19.94
CA PRO A 467 12.89 -13.31 -19.18
C PRO A 467 13.24 -13.92 -17.81
N SER A 468 14.53 -14.21 -17.56
CA SER A 468 15.03 -14.72 -16.29
C SER A 468 15.50 -13.61 -15.32
N ASP A 469 15.58 -12.37 -15.79
CA ASP A 469 15.98 -11.19 -15.01
C ASP A 469 14.73 -10.39 -14.61
N PRO A 470 14.76 -9.65 -13.48
CA PRO A 470 13.69 -8.72 -13.16
C PRO A 470 13.60 -7.61 -14.21
N ALA A 471 12.38 -7.25 -14.61
CA ALA A 471 12.13 -6.07 -15.42
C ALA A 471 12.53 -4.84 -14.60
N LYS A 472 13.48 -4.01 -15.07
CA LYS A 472 14.05 -2.93 -14.23
C LYS A 472 13.15 -1.69 -14.15
N ALA A 473 12.15 -1.76 -13.27
CA ALA A 473 11.35 -0.62 -12.84
C ALA A 473 11.42 -0.52 -11.30
N ALA A 474 12.17 0.46 -10.80
CA ALA A 474 12.31 0.69 -9.36
C ALA A 474 11.17 1.57 -8.82
N GLY A 475 10.89 1.48 -7.52
CA GLY A 475 10.00 2.44 -6.84
C GLY A 475 10.65 3.82 -6.76
N ILE A 476 11.67 3.93 -5.90
CA ILE A 476 12.44 5.16 -5.67
C ILE A 476 13.88 4.93 -6.14
N TYR A 477 14.29 5.66 -7.18
CA TYR A 477 15.61 5.56 -7.78
C TYR A 477 16.39 6.86 -7.60
N LEU A 478 17.26 6.87 -6.60
CA LEU A 478 18.25 7.90 -6.37
C LEU A 478 19.53 7.52 -7.10
N ASP A 479 19.52 7.71 -8.42
CA ASP A 479 20.59 7.26 -9.31
C ASP A 479 21.88 8.07 -9.08
N ASN A 480 22.93 7.67 -9.80
CA ASN A 480 24.30 8.17 -9.83
C ASN A 480 24.56 9.46 -9.03
N ASN A 481 25.26 9.30 -7.90
CA ASN A 481 25.78 10.38 -7.06
C ASN A 481 24.72 11.24 -6.36
N SER A 482 23.55 10.69 -6.02
CA SER A 482 22.51 11.38 -5.26
C SER A 482 22.95 11.64 -3.82
N LYS A 483 22.68 12.85 -3.32
CA LYS A 483 23.16 13.29 -2.00
C LYS A 483 22.16 14.15 -1.25
N GLY A 484 22.00 13.93 0.05
CA GLY A 484 21.16 14.75 0.93
C GLY A 484 19.67 14.61 0.63
N TYR A 485 19.16 13.38 0.67
CA TYR A 485 17.73 13.09 0.52
C TYR A 485 17.20 12.45 1.80
N THR A 486 16.07 12.94 2.28
CA THR A 486 15.28 12.30 3.34
C THR A 486 14.04 11.68 2.71
N VAL A 487 13.94 10.36 2.74
CA VAL A 487 12.89 9.57 2.11
C VAL A 487 12.08 8.86 3.19
N HIS A 488 10.84 9.28 3.43
CA HIS A 488 10.07 8.68 4.53
C HIS A 488 8.57 8.57 4.34
N HIS A 489 7.95 7.59 4.99
CA HIS A 489 6.50 7.40 4.94
C HIS A 489 5.97 7.21 3.52
N ASN A 490 6.78 6.77 2.56
CA ASN A 490 6.30 6.41 1.24
C ASN A 490 5.86 4.95 1.24
N VAL A 491 4.88 4.64 0.39
CA VAL A 491 4.47 3.27 0.11
C VAL A 491 4.84 2.96 -1.33
N VAL A 492 5.65 1.92 -1.51
CA VAL A 492 6.03 1.39 -2.82
C VAL A 492 5.38 0.02 -2.98
N TRP A 493 4.61 -0.22 -4.04
CA TRP A 493 4.10 -1.57 -4.27
C TRP A 493 3.96 -2.03 -5.72
N ASN A 494 3.98 -3.35 -5.92
CA ASN A 494 3.86 -3.99 -7.23
C ASN A 494 4.86 -3.41 -8.26
N VAL A 495 6.13 -3.29 -7.86
CA VAL A 495 7.21 -2.86 -8.75
C VAL A 495 8.06 -4.07 -9.13
N SER A 496 8.43 -4.17 -10.41
CA SER A 496 9.05 -5.39 -10.94
C SER A 496 10.54 -5.58 -10.58
N TRP A 497 11.17 -4.57 -9.96
CA TRP A 497 12.58 -4.62 -9.54
C TRP A 497 12.73 -4.28 -8.05
N SER A 498 13.47 -3.23 -7.71
CA SER A 498 13.77 -2.83 -6.33
C SER A 498 12.81 -1.78 -5.81
N GLY A 499 12.50 -1.84 -4.51
CA GLY A 499 11.83 -0.74 -3.82
C GLY A 499 12.69 0.52 -3.85
N TYR A 500 13.96 0.37 -3.46
CA TYR A 500 15.00 1.40 -3.58
C TYR A 500 16.10 1.00 -4.55
N GLN A 501 16.47 1.94 -5.42
CA GLN A 501 17.66 1.83 -6.24
C GLN A 501 18.58 3.02 -6.00
N VAL A 502 19.86 2.75 -5.76
CA VAL A 502 20.89 3.78 -5.58
C VAL A 502 22.16 3.42 -6.33
N ASN A 503 22.83 4.35 -7.01
CA ASN A 503 24.06 4.02 -7.76
C ASN A 503 25.23 4.97 -7.51
N TRP A 504 26.44 4.42 -7.57
CA TRP A 504 27.72 5.13 -7.41
C TRP A 504 27.85 5.86 -6.07
N ASN A 505 28.40 7.08 -6.05
CA ASN A 505 28.77 7.82 -4.83
C ASN A 505 27.56 8.51 -4.17
N ASN A 506 26.67 7.73 -3.58
CA ASN A 506 25.55 8.25 -2.79
C ASN A 506 25.95 8.48 -1.33
N THR A 507 25.60 9.66 -0.83
CA THR A 507 25.92 10.05 0.56
C THR A 507 24.77 10.81 1.20
N ASP A 508 24.66 10.71 2.52
CA ASP A 508 23.65 11.45 3.28
C ASP A 508 22.22 11.15 2.77
N LEU A 509 21.97 9.87 2.48
CA LEU A 509 20.64 9.36 2.14
C LEU A 509 19.99 8.75 3.38
N ASP A 510 18.87 9.30 3.79
CA ASP A 510 18.14 8.90 4.99
C ASP A 510 16.79 8.28 4.59
N PHE A 511 16.66 6.95 4.68
CA PHE A 511 15.43 6.21 4.38
C PHE A 511 14.74 5.79 5.68
N TYR A 512 13.62 6.42 6.03
CA TYR A 512 12.92 6.19 7.30
C TYR A 512 11.45 5.80 7.13
N HIS A 513 10.93 4.82 7.87
CA HIS A 513 9.49 4.59 7.94
C HIS A 513 8.81 4.43 6.57
N ASN A 514 9.37 3.69 5.62
CA ASN A 514 8.68 3.42 4.36
C ASN A 514 8.20 1.97 4.30
N THR A 515 7.16 1.72 3.50
CA THR A 515 6.61 0.39 3.27
C THR A 515 6.85 -0.03 1.82
N ILE A 516 7.55 -1.14 1.61
CA ILE A 516 7.76 -1.75 0.29
C ILE A 516 7.02 -3.10 0.24
N TRP A 517 6.04 -3.23 -0.66
CA TRP A 517 5.19 -4.41 -0.77
C TRP A 517 5.18 -4.97 -2.19
N ASN A 518 5.40 -6.27 -2.39
CA ASN A 518 5.45 -6.89 -3.72
C ASN A 518 6.46 -6.24 -4.69
N ALA A 519 7.60 -5.79 -4.16
CA ALA A 519 8.81 -5.58 -4.98
C ALA A 519 9.59 -6.90 -5.06
N GLU A 520 10.37 -7.09 -6.12
CA GLU A 520 11.25 -8.27 -6.20
C GLU A 520 12.33 -8.24 -5.11
N ARG A 521 12.80 -7.03 -4.73
CA ARG A 521 13.65 -6.83 -3.55
C ARG A 521 13.45 -5.47 -2.89
N ALA A 522 13.79 -5.38 -1.60
CA ALA A 522 13.75 -4.14 -0.85
C ALA A 522 14.66 -3.06 -1.46
N MET A 523 15.91 -3.41 -1.75
CA MET A 523 16.90 -2.46 -2.25
C MET A 523 17.93 -3.13 -3.16
N ASP A 524 18.48 -2.37 -4.11
CA ASP A 524 19.69 -2.74 -4.84
C ASP A 524 20.60 -1.52 -5.05
N SER A 525 21.86 -1.78 -5.41
CA SER A 525 22.83 -0.74 -5.69
C SER A 525 23.88 -1.16 -6.71
N TRP A 526 24.16 -0.29 -7.68
CA TRP A 526 25.33 -0.43 -8.55
C TRP A 526 26.44 0.51 -8.07
N VAL A 527 27.31 0.01 -7.20
CA VAL A 527 28.36 0.81 -6.54
C VAL A 527 29.48 1.21 -7.51
N ASN A 528 29.84 0.34 -8.46
CA ASN A 528 30.83 0.61 -9.51
C ASN A 528 32.19 1.16 -8.99
N GLY A 529 32.63 0.69 -7.82
CA GLY A 529 33.90 1.09 -7.21
C GLY A 529 33.90 2.48 -6.54
N TYR A 530 32.73 3.12 -6.42
CA TYR A 530 32.57 4.36 -5.66
C TYR A 530 32.33 4.09 -4.18
N THR A 531 32.68 5.03 -3.31
CA THR A 531 32.34 4.96 -1.88
C THR A 531 30.91 5.44 -1.66
N GLN A 532 30.17 4.74 -0.81
CA GLN A 532 28.91 5.18 -0.24
C GLN A 532 29.11 5.40 1.26
N GLU A 533 28.66 6.53 1.81
CA GLU A 533 28.88 6.88 3.22
C GLU A 533 27.74 7.73 3.79
N ASN A 534 27.57 7.70 5.11
CA ASN A 534 26.57 8.47 5.85
C ASN A 534 25.12 8.21 5.41
N ASN A 535 24.83 7.04 4.87
CA ASN A 535 23.47 6.66 4.50
C ASN A 535 22.83 5.85 5.63
N LYS A 536 21.52 6.03 5.84
CA LYS A 536 20.77 5.39 6.92
C LYS A 536 19.49 4.75 6.38
N ILE A 537 19.15 3.57 6.91
CA ILE A 537 17.92 2.85 6.60
C ILE A 537 17.30 2.42 7.93
N TYR A 538 16.29 3.14 8.43
CA TYR A 538 15.66 2.90 9.73
C TYR A 538 14.14 2.71 9.64
N ASN A 539 13.59 1.80 10.45
CA ASN A 539 12.13 1.63 10.60
C ASN A 539 11.38 1.34 9.28
N ASN A 540 12.03 0.80 8.26
CA ASN A 540 11.38 0.45 6.99
C ASN A 540 10.85 -0.99 7.03
N PHE A 541 9.76 -1.22 6.30
CA PHE A 541 9.21 -2.53 6.01
C PHE A 541 9.49 -2.92 4.56
N ALA A 542 9.84 -4.18 4.31
CA ALA A 542 9.80 -4.77 2.97
C ALA A 542 9.24 -6.20 2.96
N SER A 543 8.48 -6.56 1.93
CA SER A 543 7.91 -7.92 1.82
C SER A 543 8.91 -8.99 1.35
N ALA A 544 9.99 -8.57 0.66
CA ALA A 544 10.97 -9.46 0.05
C ALA A 544 12.32 -8.74 -0.21
N GLY A 545 13.37 -9.54 -0.38
CA GLY A 545 14.73 -9.09 -0.68
C GLY A 545 15.43 -8.38 0.49
N ASN A 546 16.77 -8.37 0.45
CA ASN A 546 17.56 -7.75 1.50
C ASN A 546 17.77 -6.25 1.24
N TRP A 547 18.04 -5.51 2.31
CA TRP A 547 18.69 -4.20 2.21
C TRP A 547 20.10 -4.37 1.65
N PHE A 548 20.57 -3.41 0.85
CA PHE A 548 21.88 -3.50 0.21
C PHE A 548 23.02 -3.32 1.21
N THR A 549 24.03 -4.20 1.15
CA THR A 549 25.30 -4.08 1.90
C THR A 549 26.46 -4.69 1.09
N GLU A 550 27.32 -3.89 0.47
CA GLU A 550 28.57 -4.37 -0.11
C GLU A 550 29.72 -4.27 0.91
N THR A 551 29.74 -3.19 1.68
CA THR A 551 30.61 -2.98 2.85
C THR A 551 29.79 -2.76 4.12
N SER A 552 30.43 -2.87 5.29
CA SER A 552 29.76 -2.62 6.58
C SER A 552 29.50 -1.13 6.87
N THR A 553 29.87 -0.23 5.96
CA THR A 553 29.78 1.23 6.17
C THR A 553 28.97 1.95 5.10
N ASP A 554 28.48 1.24 4.08
CA ASP A 554 27.70 1.86 2.99
C ASP A 554 26.39 2.45 3.51
N PHE A 555 25.72 1.71 4.39
CA PHE A 555 24.46 2.05 5.05
C PHE A 555 24.50 1.63 6.52
N ASP A 556 24.05 2.51 7.40
CA ASP A 556 23.66 2.18 8.77
C ASP A 556 22.21 1.67 8.75
N ILE A 557 22.00 0.39 9.09
CA ILE A 557 20.72 -0.30 8.92
C ILE A 557 20.23 -0.78 10.29
N GLN A 558 19.12 -0.21 10.77
CA GLN A 558 18.58 -0.49 12.12
C GLN A 558 17.05 -0.58 12.10
N ASN A 559 16.48 -1.45 12.94
CA ASN A 559 15.03 -1.56 13.18
C ASN A 559 14.15 -1.68 11.92
N ASN A 560 14.63 -2.33 10.86
CA ASN A 560 13.82 -2.65 9.67
C ASN A 560 13.26 -4.07 9.77
N LEU A 561 12.10 -4.32 9.15
CA LEU A 561 11.51 -5.65 9.07
C LEU A 561 11.41 -6.12 7.61
N ILE A 562 11.87 -7.34 7.35
CA ILE A 562 11.63 -8.05 6.08
C ILE A 562 10.83 -9.31 6.37
N THR A 563 9.61 -9.41 5.85
CA THR A 563 8.77 -10.61 5.99
C THR A 563 7.74 -10.70 4.86
N SER A 564 7.53 -11.91 4.35
CA SER A 564 6.52 -12.18 3.32
C SER A 564 5.10 -12.29 3.89
N THR A 565 4.96 -12.54 5.19
CA THR A 565 3.66 -12.49 5.88
C THR A 565 3.28 -11.04 6.10
N SER A 566 2.12 -10.62 5.58
CA SER A 566 1.63 -9.25 5.74
C SER A 566 1.37 -8.93 7.22
N PRO A 567 1.98 -7.86 7.78
CA PRO A 567 1.65 -7.35 9.11
C PRO A 567 0.52 -6.31 9.08
N PHE A 568 -0.01 -5.98 7.90
CA PHE A 568 -0.99 -4.91 7.69
C PHE A 568 -2.42 -5.46 7.68
N GLU A 569 -3.39 -4.59 7.94
CA GLU A 569 -4.82 -4.93 7.96
C GLU A 569 -5.30 -5.59 6.65
N ASP A 570 -4.95 -5.01 5.49
CA ASP A 570 -5.29 -5.58 4.18
C ASP A 570 -4.41 -5.02 3.04
N ALA A 571 -3.13 -5.41 3.01
CA ALA A 571 -2.17 -4.93 2.03
C ALA A 571 -2.57 -5.25 0.56
N ASN A 572 -3.31 -6.33 0.33
CA ASN A 572 -3.76 -6.71 -1.02
C ASN A 572 -4.84 -5.75 -1.56
N ASN A 573 -5.59 -5.10 -0.67
CA ASN A 573 -6.53 -4.04 -1.01
C ASN A 573 -5.99 -2.64 -0.65
N GLN A 574 -4.65 -2.48 -0.65
CA GLN A 574 -3.95 -1.20 -0.46
C GLN A 574 -4.16 -0.56 0.93
N ASN A 575 -4.62 -1.33 1.92
CA ASN A 575 -4.64 -0.88 3.31
C ASN A 575 -3.37 -1.35 4.02
N PHE A 576 -2.39 -0.44 4.11
CA PHE A 576 -1.10 -0.65 4.75
C PHE A 576 -1.06 -0.19 6.21
N MET A 577 -2.21 0.04 6.84
CA MET A 577 -2.29 0.27 8.28
C MET A 577 -1.82 -0.99 9.04
N PRO A 578 -0.96 -0.89 10.05
CA PRO A 578 -0.56 -2.04 10.86
C PRO A 578 -1.74 -2.73 11.55
N SER A 579 -1.77 -4.07 11.49
CA SER A 579 -2.75 -4.86 12.23
C SER A 579 -2.46 -4.87 13.73
N ALA A 580 -3.50 -5.10 14.54
CA ALA A 580 -3.37 -5.29 15.98
C ALA A 580 -2.39 -6.43 16.32
N GLY A 581 -1.44 -6.16 17.22
CA GLY A 581 -0.41 -7.13 17.65
C GLY A 581 0.55 -7.57 16.55
N SER A 582 0.64 -6.82 15.43
CA SER A 582 1.55 -7.13 14.34
C SER A 582 3.01 -6.91 14.73
N ALA A 583 3.93 -7.53 13.99
CA ALA A 583 5.37 -7.40 14.24
C ALA A 583 5.95 -6.01 13.90
N VAL A 584 5.16 -5.11 13.32
CA VAL A 584 5.60 -3.74 13.00
C VAL A 584 5.11 -2.71 14.01
N THR A 585 4.11 -3.05 14.83
CA THR A 585 3.55 -2.14 15.84
C THR A 585 4.52 -1.95 17.00
N ASP A 586 4.75 -0.71 17.44
CA ASP A 586 5.65 -0.33 18.54
C ASP A 586 7.09 -0.89 18.39
N ALA A 587 7.53 -1.18 17.16
CA ALA A 587 8.77 -1.91 16.89
C ALA A 587 9.91 -1.03 16.33
N GLY A 588 9.58 0.19 15.93
CA GLY A 588 10.51 1.18 15.41
C GLY A 588 11.35 1.82 16.51
N MET A 589 12.52 2.33 16.13
CA MET A 589 13.35 3.14 17.02
C MET A 589 12.99 4.63 16.93
N ILE A 590 13.24 5.38 18.00
CA ILE A 590 13.27 6.85 17.92
C ILE A 590 14.49 7.28 17.12
N ILE A 591 14.27 8.04 16.04
CA ILE A 591 15.34 8.53 15.17
C ILE A 591 15.74 9.94 15.61
N SER A 592 16.94 10.08 16.17
CA SER A 592 17.45 11.37 16.65
C SER A 592 17.46 12.44 15.54
N GLY A 593 16.78 13.56 15.77
CA GLY A 593 16.70 14.66 14.80
C GLY A 593 15.59 14.49 13.74
N PHE A 594 14.80 13.43 13.84
CA PHE A 594 13.61 13.18 13.01
C PHE A 594 12.44 12.82 13.92
N ASP A 595 11.85 13.85 14.55
CA ASP A 595 10.75 13.69 15.49
C ASP A 595 9.41 13.67 14.74
N LYS A 596 8.79 12.49 14.63
CA LYS A 596 7.40 12.32 14.17
C LYS A 596 6.54 11.82 15.34
N PRO A 597 5.31 12.34 15.54
CA PRO A 597 4.47 11.85 16.61
C PRO A 597 3.94 10.44 16.29
N PHE A 598 3.77 9.63 17.32
CA PHE A 598 3.38 8.21 17.24
C PHE A 598 2.52 7.84 18.46
N LYS A 599 1.85 6.68 18.42
CA LYS A 599 0.96 6.20 19.47
C LYS A 599 1.35 4.81 19.95
N GLY A 600 1.84 4.78 21.17
CA GLY A 600 2.20 3.55 21.85
C GLY A 600 3.49 3.74 22.62
N SER A 601 4.27 2.68 22.73
CA SER A 601 5.57 2.69 23.39
C SER A 601 6.72 3.11 22.48
N ALA A 602 6.57 2.97 21.16
CA ALA A 602 7.55 3.39 20.16
C ALA A 602 6.89 3.63 18.79
N PRO A 603 7.56 4.26 17.81
CA PRO A 603 7.03 4.38 16.46
C PRO A 603 6.81 3.01 15.80
N ASP A 604 5.89 2.92 14.85
CA ASP A 604 5.73 1.72 14.04
C ASP A 604 6.79 1.61 12.93
N ILE A 605 7.08 0.37 12.51
CA ILE A 605 7.89 0.10 11.31
C ILE A 605 6.99 0.23 10.06
N GLY A 606 7.45 0.97 9.07
CA GLY A 606 6.71 1.22 7.83
C GLY A 606 6.09 2.61 7.78
N ALA A 607 5.27 2.83 6.75
CA ALA A 607 4.77 4.15 6.35
C ALA A 607 3.53 4.65 7.09
N TYR A 608 2.88 3.78 7.85
CA TYR A 608 1.69 4.09 8.61
C TYR A 608 1.93 3.76 10.08
N GLU A 609 1.53 4.69 10.93
CA GLU A 609 1.43 4.49 12.37
C GLU A 609 0.04 3.92 12.69
N ARG A 610 -0.03 2.83 13.46
CA ARG A 610 -1.30 2.30 13.93
C ARG A 610 -2.04 3.36 14.74
N PHE A 611 -3.31 3.57 14.42
CA PHE A 611 -4.13 4.67 14.97
C PHE A 611 -3.65 6.08 14.58
N GLY A 612 -2.64 6.18 13.74
CA GLY A 612 -2.29 7.40 13.03
C GLY A 612 -3.36 7.80 12.01
N THR A 613 -3.10 8.91 11.33
CA THR A 613 -3.92 9.27 10.18
C THR A 613 -3.80 8.18 9.12
N ASN A 614 -4.91 7.64 8.64
CA ASN A 614 -4.90 6.82 7.42
C ASN A 614 -4.75 7.75 6.20
N TRP A 615 -3.56 8.32 6.06
CA TRP A 615 -3.22 9.27 5.01
C TRP A 615 -3.31 8.59 3.65
N THR A 616 -3.66 9.38 2.63
CA THR A 616 -3.78 8.91 1.24
C THR A 616 -2.99 9.83 0.33
N ALA A 617 -2.74 9.39 -0.91
CA ALA A 617 -2.03 10.16 -1.92
C ALA A 617 -2.94 10.54 -3.10
N GLY A 618 -2.44 11.42 -3.97
CA GLY A 618 -3.15 11.92 -5.15
C GLY A 618 -3.97 13.18 -4.90
N VAL A 619 -4.80 13.58 -5.88
CA VAL A 619 -5.53 14.86 -5.87
C VAL A 619 -6.47 15.02 -4.66
N ASN A 620 -6.89 13.92 -4.04
CA ASN A 620 -7.75 13.92 -2.85
C ASN A 620 -7.01 13.44 -1.59
N ALA A 621 -5.68 13.57 -1.56
CA ALA A 621 -4.85 13.14 -0.46
C ALA A 621 -5.35 13.67 0.89
N ILE A 622 -5.49 12.75 1.84
CA ILE A 622 -5.60 13.04 3.27
C ILE A 622 -4.17 13.16 3.79
N GLU A 623 -3.79 14.35 4.25
CA GLU A 623 -2.46 14.55 4.82
C GLU A 623 -2.35 13.91 6.19
N ASP A 624 -1.19 13.34 6.50
CA ASP A 624 -0.90 12.86 7.83
C ASP A 624 -0.78 14.04 8.80
N THR A 625 -1.67 14.07 9.78
CA THR A 625 -1.66 15.07 10.84
C THR A 625 -0.58 14.79 11.89
N GLY A 626 0.03 13.60 11.86
CA GLY A 626 0.95 13.10 12.87
C GLY A 626 0.30 12.83 14.24
N GLU A 627 -0.91 13.33 14.49
CA GLU A 627 -1.64 13.06 15.71
C GLU A 627 -2.42 11.77 15.53
N GLY A 628 -1.91 10.68 16.10
CA GLY A 628 -2.75 9.49 16.22
C GLY A 628 -4.04 9.82 16.99
N GLU A 629 -5.13 9.20 16.58
CA GLU A 629 -6.45 9.42 17.15
C GLU A 629 -6.44 9.18 18.66
N THR A 630 -7.39 9.80 19.37
CA THR A 630 -7.53 9.56 20.80
C THR A 630 -8.04 8.14 21.00
N LEU A 631 -7.15 7.24 21.39
CA LEU A 631 -7.48 5.85 21.65
C LEU A 631 -8.43 5.75 22.85
N SER A 632 -9.61 5.20 22.59
CA SER A 632 -10.52 4.79 23.63
C SER A 632 -10.09 3.43 24.17
N VAL A 633 -10.66 3.04 25.32
CA VAL A 633 -10.45 1.69 25.81
C VAL A 633 -10.98 0.64 24.84
N LEU A 634 -11.97 0.96 23.98
CA LEU A 634 -12.61 0.01 23.06
C LEU A 634 -11.69 -0.38 21.90
N ASP A 635 -10.64 0.39 21.65
CA ASP A 635 -9.65 0.15 20.59
C ASP A 635 -8.53 -0.80 21.04
N ALA A 636 -8.40 -1.00 22.35
CA ALA A 636 -7.41 -1.88 22.97
C ALA A 636 -7.94 -3.30 23.17
N LEU A 637 -7.06 -4.27 22.96
CA LEU A 637 -7.28 -5.69 23.26
C LEU A 637 -6.55 -6.07 24.55
N PHE A 638 -7.25 -6.79 25.44
CA PHE A 638 -6.69 -7.23 26.71
C PHE A 638 -6.61 -8.76 26.75
N THR A 639 -5.40 -9.29 26.95
CA THR A 639 -5.19 -10.69 27.29
C THR A 639 -5.28 -10.84 28.80
N ILE A 640 -6.34 -11.50 29.29
CA ILE A 640 -6.56 -11.74 30.73
C ILE A 640 -6.33 -13.22 31.02
N THR A 641 -5.31 -13.52 31.82
CA THR A 641 -4.98 -14.88 32.26
C THR A 641 -5.34 -15.05 33.73
N THR A 642 -6.04 -16.13 34.06
CA THR A 642 -6.37 -16.49 35.46
C THR A 642 -5.62 -17.74 35.89
N THR A 643 -5.14 -17.74 37.13
CA THR A 643 -4.56 -18.92 37.79
C THR A 643 -5.45 -19.28 38.98
N SER A 644 -5.92 -20.53 39.01
CA SER A 644 -6.68 -21.06 40.14
C SER A 644 -5.81 -21.17 41.39
N GLU A 645 -6.45 -21.29 42.54
CA GLU A 645 -5.78 -21.50 43.81
C GLU A 645 -4.95 -22.79 43.78
N THR A 646 -3.73 -22.76 44.34
CA THR A 646 -2.80 -23.90 44.30
C THR A 646 -3.16 -25.05 45.24
N CYS A 647 -3.88 -24.74 46.31
CA CYS A 647 -4.31 -25.62 47.40
C CYS A 647 -5.51 -24.98 48.12
N THR A 648 -6.42 -25.79 48.65
CA THR A 648 -7.67 -25.32 49.25
C THR A 648 -7.41 -24.38 50.45
N ASN A 649 -7.99 -23.17 50.40
CA ASN A 649 -7.87 -22.09 51.41
C ASN A 649 -6.49 -21.39 51.49
N GLU A 650 -5.63 -21.57 50.51
CA GLU A 650 -4.41 -20.75 50.38
C GLU A 650 -4.69 -19.33 49.86
N ASN A 651 -5.86 -19.11 49.25
CA ASN A 651 -6.31 -17.85 48.67
C ASN A 651 -5.25 -17.21 47.76
N ASN A 652 -4.54 -18.02 46.96
CA ASN A 652 -3.41 -17.57 46.14
C ASN A 652 -3.69 -17.65 44.62
N GLY A 653 -4.96 -17.50 44.24
CA GLY A 653 -5.33 -17.31 42.84
C GLY A 653 -4.76 -16.01 42.28
N LYS A 654 -4.63 -15.94 40.95
CA LYS A 654 -4.01 -14.79 40.27
C LYS A 654 -4.81 -14.37 39.05
N ILE A 655 -4.80 -13.07 38.76
CA ILE A 655 -5.20 -12.49 37.47
C ILE A 655 -4.01 -11.73 36.93
N ASN A 656 -3.67 -11.99 35.68
CA ASN A 656 -2.72 -11.22 34.91
C ASN A 656 -3.46 -10.57 33.74
N ILE A 657 -3.27 -9.27 33.54
CA ILE A 657 -3.86 -8.51 32.43
C ILE A 657 -2.72 -7.91 31.64
N VAL A 658 -2.68 -8.18 30.34
CA VAL A 658 -1.75 -7.56 29.38
C VAL A 658 -2.57 -6.86 28.31
N ALA A 659 -2.35 -5.55 28.14
CA ALA A 659 -2.88 -4.78 27.03
C ALA A 659 -2.04 -5.04 25.76
N ASP A 660 -2.66 -4.99 24.59
CA ASP A 660 -1.96 -5.06 23.30
C ASP A 660 -1.24 -3.74 22.94
N ILE A 661 -1.65 -2.62 23.57
CA ILE A 661 -1.09 -1.28 23.39
C ILE A 661 -0.79 -0.69 24.75
N SER A 662 0.40 -0.13 24.92
CA SER A 662 0.76 0.57 26.16
C SER A 662 0.09 1.95 26.25
N GLN A 663 -0.72 2.19 27.27
CA GLN A 663 -1.41 3.47 27.53
C GLN A 663 -1.64 3.67 29.02
N ASP A 664 -1.89 4.90 29.49
CA ASP A 664 -2.33 5.15 30.86
C ASP A 664 -3.74 4.56 31.10
N TYR A 665 -3.82 3.29 31.50
CA TYR A 665 -5.08 2.63 31.85
C TYR A 665 -5.38 2.74 33.34
N ILE A 666 -6.67 2.64 33.65
CA ILE A 666 -7.19 2.43 34.99
C ILE A 666 -7.98 1.12 34.97
N VAL A 667 -7.55 0.14 35.77
CA VAL A 667 -8.37 -1.02 36.10
C VAL A 667 -9.07 -0.78 37.43
N SER A 668 -10.40 -0.82 37.39
CA SER A 668 -11.24 -0.85 38.58
C SER A 668 -11.49 -2.30 38.97
N PHE A 669 -10.92 -2.71 40.10
CA PHE A 669 -11.04 -4.07 40.64
C PHE A 669 -11.39 -3.99 42.12
N ASN A 670 -12.47 -4.66 42.56
CA ASN A 670 -12.99 -4.57 43.94
C ASN A 670 -13.23 -3.12 44.45
N ASN A 671 -13.71 -2.22 43.58
CA ASN A 671 -13.88 -0.78 43.85
C ASN A 671 -12.57 -0.02 44.15
N VAL A 672 -11.43 -0.58 43.76
CA VAL A 672 -10.13 0.08 43.83
C VAL A 672 -9.63 0.32 42.42
N ASP A 673 -9.41 1.58 42.10
CA ASP A 673 -8.85 2.00 40.83
C ASP A 673 -7.32 1.94 40.91
N THR A 674 -6.71 1.15 40.02
CA THR A 674 -5.26 1.00 39.93
C THR A 674 -4.79 1.38 38.54
N ASN A 675 -3.77 2.23 38.47
CA ASN A 675 -3.17 2.62 37.20
C ASN A 675 -2.20 1.54 36.72
N PHE A 676 -2.22 1.24 35.43
CA PHE A 676 -1.21 0.42 34.78
C PHE A 676 -0.98 0.90 33.35
N THR A 677 0.17 0.56 32.77
CA THR A 677 0.53 1.01 31.42
C THR A 677 0.42 -0.09 30.37
N ASN A 678 0.94 -1.27 30.67
CA ASN A 678 0.94 -2.40 29.73
C ASN A 678 0.47 -3.69 30.38
N GLU A 679 1.01 -4.01 31.57
CA GLU A 679 0.69 -5.23 32.30
C GLU A 679 0.38 -4.92 33.77
N ILE A 680 -0.60 -5.64 34.33
CA ILE A 680 -0.88 -5.62 35.76
C ILE A 680 -1.21 -7.02 36.28
N ASN A 681 -0.77 -7.30 37.50
CA ASN A 681 -0.97 -8.56 38.20
C ASN A 681 -1.74 -8.33 39.49
N PHE A 682 -2.76 -9.13 39.72
CA PHE A 682 -3.47 -9.27 40.98
C PHE A 682 -3.18 -10.66 41.54
N GLU A 683 -2.63 -10.72 42.74
CA GLU A 683 -2.29 -11.95 43.44
C GLU A 683 -3.12 -12.09 44.72
N ASP A 684 -2.97 -13.23 45.41
CA ASP A 684 -3.62 -13.52 46.68
C ASP A 684 -5.16 -13.41 46.64
N LEU A 685 -5.74 -13.94 45.56
CA LEU A 685 -7.19 -13.96 45.34
C LEU A 685 -7.83 -15.25 45.85
N GLU A 686 -8.91 -15.10 46.60
CA GLU A 686 -9.78 -16.20 47.03
C GLU A 686 -10.51 -16.83 45.82
N PRO A 687 -10.90 -18.11 45.87
CA PRO A 687 -11.79 -18.68 44.86
C PRO A 687 -13.12 -17.92 44.77
N GLY A 688 -13.51 -17.51 43.56
CA GLY A 688 -14.71 -16.71 43.36
C GLY A 688 -14.85 -16.13 41.95
N VAL A 689 -16.00 -15.50 41.71
CA VAL A 689 -16.26 -14.74 40.49
C VAL A 689 -15.95 -13.28 40.74
N TYR A 690 -15.17 -12.71 39.85
CA TYR A 690 -14.69 -11.35 39.93
C TYR A 690 -15.10 -10.58 38.68
N GLN A 691 -15.36 -9.29 38.88
CA GLN A 691 -15.56 -8.33 37.81
C GLN A 691 -14.45 -7.29 37.89
N LEU A 692 -13.87 -6.95 36.75
CA LEU A 692 -13.02 -5.78 36.61
C LEU A 692 -13.46 -4.96 35.42
N CYS A 693 -13.25 -3.65 35.47
CA CYS A 693 -13.47 -2.75 34.35
C CYS A 693 -12.19 -1.99 34.06
N ILE A 694 -11.72 -2.05 32.83
CA ILE A 694 -10.56 -1.30 32.36
C ILE A 694 -11.07 -0.05 31.64
N SER A 695 -10.40 1.07 31.82
CA SER A 695 -10.67 2.34 31.14
C SER A 695 -9.36 3.02 30.80
N VAL A 696 -9.39 3.94 29.85
CA VAL A 696 -8.26 4.85 29.60
C VAL A 696 -8.41 6.05 30.52
N LYS A 697 -7.31 6.47 31.15
CA LYS A 697 -7.29 7.61 32.07
C LYS A 697 -7.82 8.87 31.39
N ASN A 698 -8.72 9.56 32.08
CA ASN A 698 -9.47 10.74 31.62
C ASN A 698 -10.55 10.48 30.55
N LEU A 699 -10.80 9.23 30.17
CA LEU A 699 -11.96 8.85 29.36
C LEU A 699 -13.02 8.17 30.23
N THR A 700 -14.29 8.30 29.85
CA THR A 700 -15.42 7.74 30.63
C THR A 700 -15.78 6.31 30.23
N GLU A 701 -15.27 5.85 29.10
CA GLU A 701 -15.56 4.53 28.54
C GLU A 701 -14.77 3.44 29.27
N SER A 702 -15.40 2.27 29.45
CA SER A 702 -14.77 1.12 30.10
C SER A 702 -15.13 -0.21 29.42
N GLN A 703 -14.17 -1.14 29.37
CA GLN A 703 -14.40 -2.54 29.03
C GLN A 703 -14.43 -3.36 30.31
N CYS A 704 -15.55 -4.05 30.57
CA CYS A 704 -15.73 -4.85 31.79
C CYS A 704 -15.69 -6.36 31.49
N PHE A 705 -14.91 -7.07 32.30
CA PHE A 705 -14.68 -8.51 32.16
C PHE A 705 -15.09 -9.24 33.44
N ASN A 706 -15.68 -10.42 33.27
CA ASN A 706 -16.00 -11.33 34.37
C ASN A 706 -15.15 -12.59 34.23
N PHE A 707 -14.57 -13.04 35.33
CA PHE A 707 -13.72 -14.23 35.34
C PHE A 707 -13.83 -14.94 36.68
N GLU A 708 -13.51 -16.23 36.67
CA GLU A 708 -13.65 -17.13 37.82
C GLU A 708 -12.27 -17.63 38.24
N ILE A 709 -11.88 -17.37 39.48
CA ILE A 709 -10.78 -18.06 40.16
C ILE A 709 -11.37 -19.33 40.77
N LYS A 710 -10.99 -20.49 40.23
CA LYS A 710 -11.49 -21.77 40.72
C LYS A 710 -10.77 -22.19 42.00
N GLN A 711 -11.50 -22.89 42.86
CA GLN A 711 -10.93 -23.56 44.04
C GLN A 711 -10.01 -24.71 43.61
N ALA A 712 -9.00 -25.01 44.44
CA ALA A 712 -8.16 -26.18 44.24
C ALA A 712 -8.99 -27.49 44.25
N SER A 713 -8.60 -28.47 43.44
CA SER A 713 -9.33 -29.74 43.35
C SER A 713 -9.07 -30.63 44.57
N GLU A 714 -10.13 -31.10 45.25
CA GLU A 714 -10.03 -32.11 46.31
C GLU A 714 -9.77 -33.51 45.73
N ILE A 715 -9.18 -34.40 46.53
CA ILE A 715 -9.00 -35.82 46.19
C ILE A 715 -10.36 -36.51 46.06
N SER A 716 -10.57 -37.27 44.99
CA SER A 716 -11.77 -38.09 44.82
C SER A 716 -11.49 -39.37 44.04
N GLY A 717 -12.28 -40.42 44.31
CA GLY A 717 -12.14 -41.71 43.67
C GLY A 717 -13.28 -42.66 44.02
N LYS A 718 -13.45 -43.71 43.22
CA LYS A 718 -14.46 -44.75 43.40
C LYS A 718 -13.82 -46.03 43.95
N THR A 719 -14.51 -46.67 44.89
CA THR A 719 -14.07 -47.94 45.50
C THR A 719 -15.05 -49.08 45.23
N SER A 720 -14.56 -50.31 45.20
CA SER A 720 -15.38 -51.52 45.10
C SER A 720 -14.73 -52.70 45.83
N LEU A 721 -15.55 -53.50 46.53
CA LEU A 721 -15.07 -54.56 47.43
C LEU A 721 -15.43 -55.96 46.91
N ALA A 722 -14.43 -56.82 46.69
CA ALA A 722 -14.64 -58.23 46.34
C ALA A 722 -13.43 -59.07 46.78
N ASN A 723 -13.64 -60.33 47.16
CA ASN A 723 -12.55 -61.30 47.41
C ASN A 723 -11.42 -60.81 48.35
N ARG A 724 -11.75 -60.13 49.45
CA ARG A 724 -10.77 -59.52 50.40
C ARG A 724 -9.89 -58.42 49.78
N GLN A 725 -10.37 -57.76 48.73
CA GLN A 725 -9.67 -56.70 48.04
C GLN A 725 -10.56 -55.49 47.78
N LEU A 726 -10.06 -54.29 48.11
CA LEU A 726 -10.66 -53.01 47.74
C LEU A 726 -9.98 -52.51 46.46
N SER A 727 -10.74 -52.42 45.37
CA SER A 727 -10.27 -51.79 44.12
C SER A 727 -10.62 -50.31 44.13
N VAL A 728 -9.62 -49.46 43.89
CA VAL A 728 -9.74 -47.99 43.93
C VAL A 728 -9.41 -47.41 42.56
N ASN A 729 -10.25 -46.49 42.07
CA ASN A 729 -10.00 -45.70 40.87
C ASN A 729 -10.10 -44.21 41.21
N MET A 730 -8.97 -43.50 41.16
CA MET A 730 -8.83 -42.07 41.45
C MET A 730 -9.31 -41.22 40.27
N GLU A 731 -10.21 -40.28 40.55
CA GLU A 731 -10.72 -39.30 39.58
C GLU A 731 -9.88 -38.00 39.63
N THR A 732 -9.59 -37.50 40.84
CA THR A 732 -8.79 -36.28 41.10
C THR A 732 -7.76 -36.51 42.23
N GLY A 733 -6.68 -35.71 42.26
CA GLY A 733 -5.62 -35.75 43.26
C GLY A 733 -4.21 -35.88 42.67
N THR A 734 -3.22 -35.28 43.34
CA THR A 734 -1.82 -35.17 42.89
C THR A 734 -1.01 -36.42 43.29
N THR A 735 -0.39 -37.07 42.31
CA THR A 735 0.46 -38.26 42.56
C THR A 735 1.79 -37.90 43.23
N PRO A 736 2.44 -38.83 43.96
CA PRO A 736 1.97 -40.19 44.29
C PRO A 736 0.86 -40.20 45.35
N PHE A 737 -0.05 -41.18 45.24
CA PHE A 737 -1.05 -41.49 46.25
C PHE A 737 -0.44 -42.38 47.35
N MET A 738 -0.59 -41.99 48.61
CA MET A 738 -0.17 -42.75 49.79
C MET A 738 -1.34 -43.53 50.36
N VAL A 739 -1.21 -44.86 50.42
CA VAL A 739 -2.28 -45.77 50.85
C VAL A 739 -2.02 -46.27 52.26
N PHE A 740 -3.00 -46.10 53.14
CA PHE A 740 -2.98 -46.54 54.54
C PHE A 740 -4.11 -47.53 54.80
N VAL A 741 -3.83 -48.53 55.63
CA VAL A 741 -4.83 -49.45 56.19
C VAL A 741 -4.68 -49.40 57.70
N ASN A 742 -5.77 -49.10 58.43
CA ASN A 742 -5.77 -48.93 59.88
C ASN A 742 -4.69 -47.95 60.40
N ASN A 743 -4.49 -46.84 59.67
CA ASN A 743 -3.46 -45.82 59.90
C ASN A 743 -1.99 -46.27 59.70
N GLU A 744 -1.73 -47.50 59.24
CA GLU A 744 -0.38 -47.93 58.83
C GLU A 744 -0.21 -47.77 57.32
N MET A 745 0.85 -47.07 56.91
CA MET A 745 1.18 -46.87 55.50
C MET A 745 1.60 -48.20 54.86
N GLN A 746 0.91 -48.58 53.80
CA GLN A 746 1.17 -49.83 53.08
C GLN A 746 2.16 -49.61 51.94
N TYR A 747 1.84 -48.66 51.06
CA TYR A 747 2.68 -48.28 49.92
C TYR A 747 2.25 -46.92 49.36
N GLN A 748 3.05 -46.39 48.45
CA GLN A 748 2.71 -45.25 47.60
C GLN A 748 2.63 -45.69 46.14
N THR A 749 1.77 -45.08 45.34
CA THR A 749 1.60 -45.41 43.92
C THR A 749 1.39 -44.16 43.07
N PHE A 750 1.85 -44.19 41.81
CA PHE A 750 1.55 -43.17 40.81
C PHE A 750 0.37 -43.56 39.91
N ASP A 751 -0.08 -44.81 40.00
CA ASP A 751 -1.21 -45.31 39.22
C ASP A 751 -2.52 -44.77 39.79
N LYS A 752 -3.43 -44.33 38.90
CA LYS A 752 -4.79 -43.91 39.30
C LYS A 752 -5.71 -45.09 39.64
N SER A 753 -5.31 -46.31 39.32
CA SER A 753 -6.09 -47.52 39.56
C SER A 753 -5.24 -48.55 40.29
N PHE A 754 -5.65 -48.96 41.49
CA PHE A 754 -4.89 -49.91 42.32
C PHE A 754 -5.81 -50.72 43.22
N VAL A 755 -5.26 -51.80 43.79
CA VAL A 755 -5.98 -52.76 44.62
C VAL A 755 -5.29 -52.91 45.98
N ILE A 756 -6.08 -52.96 47.04
CA ILE A 756 -5.62 -53.04 48.42
C ILE A 756 -6.17 -54.32 49.04
N ASN A 757 -5.31 -55.17 49.59
CA ASN A 757 -5.78 -56.32 50.38
C ASN A 757 -6.33 -55.81 51.70
N VAL A 758 -7.54 -56.22 52.05
CA VAL A 758 -8.26 -55.72 53.23
C VAL A 758 -9.01 -56.83 53.96
N ASP A 759 -9.13 -56.67 55.26
CA ASP A 759 -9.88 -57.51 56.17
C ASP A 759 -11.16 -56.84 56.68
N GLN A 760 -12.04 -57.64 57.25
CA GLN A 760 -13.29 -57.15 57.82
C GLN A 760 -13.01 -56.11 58.90
N GLY A 761 -13.60 -54.92 58.75
CA GLY A 761 -13.48 -53.82 59.70
C GLY A 761 -12.31 -52.88 59.46
N ASP A 762 -11.47 -53.14 58.44
CA ASP A 762 -10.36 -52.25 58.09
C ASP A 762 -10.86 -50.86 57.68
N GLU A 763 -10.12 -49.83 58.08
CA GLU A 763 -10.25 -48.46 57.56
C GLU A 763 -9.14 -48.19 56.55
N VAL A 764 -9.51 -47.94 55.29
CA VAL A 764 -8.58 -47.60 54.23
C VAL A 764 -8.57 -46.08 54.05
N LYS A 765 -7.39 -45.45 54.13
CA LYS A 765 -7.20 -44.03 53.83
C LYS A 765 -6.25 -43.83 52.66
N ILE A 766 -6.58 -42.94 51.75
CA ILE A 766 -5.72 -42.55 50.64
C ILE A 766 -5.47 -41.06 50.71
N LYS A 767 -4.20 -40.68 50.73
CA LYS A 767 -3.73 -39.29 50.68
C LYS A 767 -3.00 -39.03 49.38
N THR A 768 -2.97 -37.79 48.94
CA THR A 768 -2.17 -37.37 47.77
C THR A 768 -0.80 -36.88 48.23
N SER A 769 0.07 -36.51 47.29
CA SER A 769 1.36 -35.88 47.61
C SER A 769 1.24 -34.41 48.05
N LYS A 770 0.02 -33.84 47.99
CA LYS A 770 -0.32 -32.52 48.49
C LYS A 770 -1.31 -32.64 49.64
N ASP A 771 -0.87 -32.34 50.85
CA ASP A 771 -1.68 -32.48 52.08
C ASP A 771 -3.02 -31.71 52.02
N CYS A 772 -3.08 -30.62 51.26
CA CYS A 772 -4.25 -29.74 51.12
C CYS A 772 -5.42 -30.35 50.31
N GLU A 773 -5.19 -31.45 49.57
CA GLU A 773 -6.23 -32.06 48.74
C GLU A 773 -7.15 -33.01 49.53
N GLY A 774 -6.89 -33.21 50.83
CA GLY A 774 -7.70 -34.03 51.73
C GLY A 774 -7.34 -35.51 51.70
N GLU A 775 -8.24 -36.36 52.22
CA GLU A 775 -8.09 -37.81 52.26
C GLU A 775 -9.38 -38.53 51.84
N LEU A 776 -9.24 -39.60 51.07
CA LEU A 776 -10.34 -40.53 50.75
C LEU A 776 -10.35 -41.65 51.79
N VAL A 777 -11.47 -41.85 52.50
CA VAL A 777 -11.60 -42.83 53.59
C VAL A 777 -12.73 -43.83 53.30
N ASP A 778 -12.46 -45.13 53.45
CA ASP A 778 -13.46 -46.19 53.29
C ASP A 778 -13.35 -47.22 54.43
N THR A 779 -14.46 -47.87 54.83
CA THR A 779 -14.50 -48.87 55.92
C THR A 779 -15.06 -50.20 55.42
N ILE A 780 -14.31 -51.28 55.63
CA ILE A 780 -14.56 -52.58 54.99
C ILE A 780 -15.60 -53.42 55.74
N ASN A 781 -16.68 -53.82 55.07
CA ASN A 781 -17.71 -54.71 55.63
C ASN A 781 -18.21 -55.77 54.63
N PHE A 782 -17.83 -57.03 54.84
CA PHE A 782 -18.18 -58.19 53.98
C PHE A 782 -19.53 -58.86 54.32
N TYR A 783 -20.16 -58.58 55.47
CA TYR A 783 -21.30 -59.37 55.98
C TYR A 783 -22.70 -58.81 55.65
N GLU A 784 -22.82 -57.75 54.87
CA GLU A 784 -24.11 -57.11 54.58
C GLU A 784 -25.06 -57.96 53.69
N ASP A 785 -24.57 -59.02 53.02
CA ASP A 785 -25.31 -59.75 51.96
C ASP A 785 -25.73 -61.21 52.28
N ILE A 786 -25.91 -61.60 53.55
CA ILE A 786 -26.31 -62.98 53.91
C ILE A 786 -27.77 -63.29 53.50
N ILE A 787 -28.01 -64.36 52.74
CA ILE A 787 -29.34 -64.77 52.26
C ILE A 787 -29.72 -66.21 52.63
N ALA A 788 -31.03 -66.52 52.73
CA ALA A 788 -31.56 -67.86 53.05
C ALA A 788 -32.15 -68.59 51.83
N PHE A 789 -31.84 -69.87 51.63
CA PHE A 789 -32.29 -70.68 50.48
C PHE A 789 -32.47 -72.19 50.81
N PRO A 790 -33.58 -72.86 50.41
CA PRO A 790 -34.79 -72.27 49.85
C PRO A 790 -35.58 -71.48 50.90
N ASN A 791 -36.22 -70.40 50.48
CA ASN A 791 -37.04 -69.55 51.33
C ASN A 791 -38.25 -69.02 50.52
N ALA A 792 -39.47 -69.55 50.65
CA ALA A 792 -39.97 -70.39 51.74
C ALA A 792 -39.51 -71.87 51.71
N THR A 793 -39.28 -72.44 52.88
CA THR A 793 -38.85 -73.84 53.10
C THR A 793 -39.97 -74.73 53.66
N ASN A 794 -39.92 -76.05 53.43
CA ASN A 794 -40.78 -77.05 54.09
C ASN A 794 -40.20 -77.54 55.44
N GLY A 795 -39.03 -77.03 55.84
CA GLY A 795 -38.34 -77.43 57.05
C GLY A 795 -36.84 -77.15 56.96
N ASP A 796 -36.15 -77.71 55.96
CA ASP A 796 -34.70 -77.55 55.81
C ASP A 796 -34.34 -76.36 54.90
N PHE A 797 -33.40 -75.53 55.31
CA PHE A 797 -32.90 -74.38 54.52
C PHE A 797 -31.43 -74.12 54.81
N GLN A 798 -30.77 -73.34 53.95
CA GLN A 798 -29.38 -72.92 54.11
C GLN A 798 -29.28 -71.41 54.23
N LEU A 799 -28.30 -70.91 54.99
CA LEU A 799 -27.81 -69.53 54.85
C LEU A 799 -26.56 -69.54 53.98
N LEU A 800 -26.53 -68.66 52.98
CA LEU A 800 -25.34 -68.37 52.18
C LEU A 800 -24.57 -67.25 52.87
N VAL A 801 -23.35 -67.55 53.28
CA VAL A 801 -22.44 -66.63 53.98
C VAL A 801 -21.17 -66.40 53.16
N PRO A 802 -20.56 -65.21 53.23
CA PRO A 802 -19.40 -64.83 52.39
C PRO A 802 -18.08 -65.51 52.81
N VAL A 803 -18.11 -66.46 53.75
CA VAL A 803 -16.94 -67.17 54.29
C VAL A 803 -17.04 -68.64 53.93
N MET A 804 -15.99 -69.25 53.38
CA MET A 804 -16.07 -70.60 52.80
C MET A 804 -16.16 -71.72 53.85
N GLU A 805 -15.44 -71.60 54.97
CA GLU A 805 -15.36 -72.59 56.05
C GLU A 805 -15.30 -71.90 57.42
N GLY A 806 -15.71 -72.59 58.48
CA GLY A 806 -15.64 -72.08 59.86
C GLY A 806 -16.79 -72.57 60.75
N GLU A 807 -16.94 -72.01 61.95
CA GLU A 807 -18.08 -72.26 62.84
C GLU A 807 -18.70 -70.94 63.28
N ILE A 808 -20.03 -70.85 63.26
CA ILE A 808 -20.74 -69.63 63.65
C ILE A 808 -22.02 -69.94 64.41
N ILE A 809 -22.34 -69.12 65.41
CA ILE A 809 -23.59 -69.28 66.17
C ILE A 809 -24.72 -68.68 65.34
N VAL A 810 -25.73 -69.50 65.03
CA VAL A 810 -26.99 -69.03 64.44
C VAL A 810 -28.11 -69.24 65.43
N ARG A 811 -28.83 -68.15 65.72
CA ARG A 811 -30.01 -68.13 66.56
C ARG A 811 -31.25 -68.04 65.70
N ILE A 812 -32.19 -68.95 65.88
CA ILE A 812 -33.48 -68.88 65.22
C ILE A 812 -34.52 -68.36 66.21
N TYR A 813 -35.21 -67.31 65.82
CA TYR A 813 -36.33 -66.72 66.54
C TYR A 813 -37.63 -66.95 65.78
N ASP A 814 -38.75 -67.10 66.47
CA ASP A 814 -40.07 -67.00 65.84
C ASP A 814 -40.46 -65.54 65.58
N VAL A 815 -41.61 -65.33 64.94
CA VAL A 815 -42.13 -63.99 64.62
C VAL A 815 -42.39 -63.11 65.86
N TYR A 816 -42.48 -63.70 67.06
CA TYR A 816 -42.65 -62.97 68.33
C TYR A 816 -41.30 -62.74 69.04
N SER A 817 -40.18 -62.92 68.33
CA SER A 817 -38.81 -62.81 68.85
C SER A 817 -38.49 -63.79 69.98
N ARG A 818 -39.25 -64.89 70.12
CA ARG A 818 -38.93 -65.94 71.09
C ARG A 818 -37.85 -66.83 70.50
N LEU A 819 -36.79 -67.07 71.27
CA LEU A 819 -35.68 -67.91 70.84
C LEU A 819 -36.15 -69.37 70.69
N ILE A 820 -36.08 -69.89 69.48
CA ILE A 820 -36.47 -71.27 69.13
C ILE A 820 -35.28 -72.21 69.22
N SER A 821 -34.11 -71.74 68.78
CA SER A 821 -32.86 -72.50 68.79
C SER A 821 -31.68 -71.54 68.81
N SER A 822 -30.64 -71.87 69.57
CA SER A 822 -29.32 -71.24 69.48
C SER A 822 -28.31 -72.37 69.37
N LYS A 823 -27.64 -72.48 68.23
CA LYS A 823 -26.66 -73.55 67.99
C LYS A 823 -25.44 -72.99 67.27
N LEU A 824 -24.30 -73.60 67.54
CA LEU A 824 -23.10 -73.45 66.73
C LEU A 824 -23.29 -74.31 65.47
N TYR A 825 -23.07 -73.72 64.30
CA TYR A 825 -23.14 -74.41 63.02
C TYR A 825 -21.80 -74.29 62.30
N THR A 826 -21.37 -75.40 61.69
CA THR A 826 -20.23 -75.40 60.78
C THR A 826 -20.66 -74.82 59.43
N ILE A 827 -19.85 -73.93 58.88
CA ILE A 827 -19.95 -73.39 57.53
C ILE A 827 -19.19 -74.35 56.62
N GLN A 828 -19.86 -74.83 55.58
CA GLN A 828 -19.25 -75.68 54.54
C GLN A 828 -19.52 -75.07 53.17
N SER A 829 -18.46 -74.71 52.46
CA SER A 829 -18.52 -74.07 51.14
C SER A 829 -19.47 -72.87 51.09
N GLY A 830 -19.36 -71.96 52.06
CA GLY A 830 -20.20 -70.76 52.13
C GLY A 830 -21.63 -71.01 52.56
N ARG A 831 -21.95 -72.21 53.06
CA ARG A 831 -23.32 -72.60 53.40
C ARG A 831 -23.42 -73.08 54.84
N ILE A 832 -24.46 -72.62 55.52
CA ILE A 832 -24.87 -73.10 56.84
C ILE A 832 -26.20 -73.82 56.67
N SER A 833 -26.29 -75.10 57.01
CA SER A 833 -27.56 -75.86 56.88
C SER A 833 -28.34 -75.87 58.20
N LEU A 834 -29.60 -75.44 58.15
CA LEU A 834 -30.52 -75.33 59.30
C LEU A 834 -31.83 -76.07 59.04
N SER A 835 -32.53 -76.48 60.10
CA SER A 835 -33.81 -77.18 59.99
C SER A 835 -34.86 -76.68 61.00
N LEU A 836 -36.08 -76.56 60.48
CA LEU A 836 -37.31 -76.23 61.18
C LEU A 836 -38.37 -77.34 61.04
N LYS A 837 -38.02 -78.56 60.57
CA LYS A 837 -38.98 -79.65 60.26
C LYS A 837 -40.05 -79.88 61.33
N ASN A 838 -39.69 -79.84 62.61
CA ASN A 838 -40.60 -80.09 63.74
C ASN A 838 -41.19 -78.80 64.37
N LYS A 839 -41.17 -77.68 63.66
CA LYS A 839 -41.75 -76.40 64.10
C LYS A 839 -43.01 -76.06 63.27
N PRO A 840 -43.98 -75.31 63.79
CA PRO A 840 -45.16 -74.91 63.02
C PRO A 840 -44.79 -74.12 61.74
N SER A 841 -45.68 -74.09 60.76
CA SER A 841 -45.58 -73.16 59.63
C SER A 841 -45.60 -71.71 60.12
N GLY A 842 -44.80 -70.84 59.53
CA GLY A 842 -44.68 -69.45 59.99
C GLY A 842 -43.39 -68.76 59.57
N ILE A 843 -43.22 -67.50 60.01
CA ILE A 843 -42.00 -66.71 59.79
C ILE A 843 -41.04 -66.91 60.97
N TYR A 844 -39.78 -67.14 60.63
CA TYR A 844 -38.65 -67.25 61.53
C TYR A 844 -37.57 -66.25 61.13
N PHE A 845 -36.71 -65.88 62.07
CA PHE A 845 -35.54 -65.05 61.81
C PHE A 845 -34.29 -65.83 62.22
N ALA A 846 -33.45 -66.17 61.24
CA ALA A 846 -32.15 -66.77 61.47
C ALA A 846 -31.13 -65.63 61.63
N ARG A 847 -30.71 -65.38 62.88
CA ARG A 847 -29.73 -64.36 63.23
C ARG A 847 -28.36 -64.98 63.34
N VAL A 848 -27.47 -64.59 62.44
CA VAL A 848 -26.06 -64.97 62.42
C VAL A 848 -25.32 -64.07 63.40
N MET A 849 -24.73 -64.68 64.44
CA MET A 849 -24.07 -63.96 65.52
C MET A 849 -22.60 -63.73 65.18
N SER A 850 -22.32 -62.68 64.42
CA SER A 850 -20.99 -62.05 64.26
C SER A 850 -20.83 -60.87 65.24
N GLU A 851 -19.72 -60.12 65.19
CA GLU A 851 -19.53 -58.90 66.02
C GLU A 851 -20.69 -57.89 65.86
N LYS A 852 -21.23 -57.77 64.65
CA LYS A 852 -22.51 -57.10 64.37
C LYS A 852 -23.53 -58.13 63.85
N PRO A 853 -24.43 -58.66 64.70
CA PRO A 853 -25.30 -59.77 64.32
C PRO A 853 -26.28 -59.43 63.18
N VAL A 854 -26.19 -60.16 62.07
CA VAL A 854 -27.06 -60.01 60.88
C VAL A 854 -28.27 -60.93 60.98
N SER A 855 -29.47 -60.45 60.66
CA SER A 855 -30.72 -61.22 60.75
C SER A 855 -31.32 -61.49 59.37
N VAL A 856 -31.53 -62.76 59.04
CA VAL A 856 -32.14 -63.19 57.79
C VAL A 856 -33.54 -63.73 58.05
N LYS A 857 -34.54 -63.19 57.34
CA LYS A 857 -35.93 -63.67 57.42
C LYS A 857 -36.09 -64.99 56.69
N VAL A 858 -36.73 -65.98 57.32
CA VAL A 858 -36.98 -67.33 56.79
C VAL A 858 -38.46 -67.66 56.92
N ILE A 859 -39.09 -68.16 55.87
CA ILE A 859 -40.52 -68.48 55.81
C ILE A 859 -40.65 -70.00 55.74
N LYS A 860 -41.35 -70.62 56.70
CA LYS A 860 -41.68 -72.05 56.67
C LYS A 860 -43.14 -72.25 56.23
N LYS A 861 -43.35 -73.08 55.19
CA LYS A 861 -44.67 -73.51 54.72
C LYS A 861 -45.31 -74.51 55.66
#